data_AF-A0A0U1NPQ7-F1
#
_entry.id   AF-A0A0U1NPQ7-F1
#
_cell.length_a   1.000
_cell.length_b   1.000
_cell.length_c   1.000
_cell.angle_alpha   90.00
_cell.angle_beta   90.00
_cell.angle_gamma   90.00
#
_symmetry.space_group_name_H-M   'P 1'
#
loop_
_entity.id
_entity.type
_entity.pdbx_description
1 polymer ?
#
loop_
_entity_poly.entity_id
_entity_poly.type
_entity_poly.pdbx_seq_one_letter_code
_entity_poly.pdbx_strand_id
1 'polypeptide(L)'
;MSNENQINIGGAEPRTSTIETLEVDQASKDMLEGILYDIDNHLEAEINRIRDSQVSSLIQWAYVATVGTGKTYALTRAAGKAVEKGWRVAIRVPTTKHAHETKKEIDKISPGSTGIWLGREQENPNDPTVKMCPRAAEVVAAQSVGGGPKHVCGSKRRGYCKFHPEVNSEGCGYKQQNLSQKQIIIFAGDSMLEFVPRDPMRQKGREQGFEFDLIMLDEFDPQGLIHSGSGNIDLDCLEATSIKLSDDSQIQDILVMFLQEIHAQVLSQKRYLAPQSYERPPEDFTIEQLLELSAASACSSKTVSASQRPDSATKNEVPIDKQTTFETLDGVLEAAKAAVPLTIGKDQFRSMSAAQIYETNKAQYKIRRIVLNIAKTCELMIQAVARDITELKHLEVLPESKAISINYLKAINLQYFFPPVLVFDATLQYELAKCILPNLEIRMQKHVSDGTGVKRFQLTDTSLSYSTLSSSSKWPARLRLWSEICHTMFGQTGLLLPKFLRSDIEPNLREGIMLGHFGDLKGTNNFQHVDALIVASRPAVNPRQAERAAAIITWENIQSLEEQYDWYPREEAPILYRQNRAYSWSVWHDKHPDRFAEAVRHSITEASIEQAAGRGRSTRRSATEPLTEYLLTSVPTNRPVDGVFSVAQLKAATSWIGVLLQEGLWLPLATKGAGELLHRFLLVLKSQRPKPLYSTLIGLPAFESPNNAAAWRKKQIQDNFEISRLAQAVDDALQEGATTVEMLCSPFPLKDFQPIRAKVRGARYFAQVYVRVNDNESPEEALRRILGDEMGHIEVKPK
;
A
#
# COMPACT_ATOMS: atom_id res chain seq x y z
N MET A 1 33.86 -48.55 26.92
CA MET A 1 34.66 -47.32 26.99
C MET A 1 35.02 -47.00 25.55
N SER A 2 34.42 -46.08 24.83
CA SER A 2 33.99 -44.70 25.17
C SER A 2 32.82 -44.31 24.27
N ASN A 3 31.89 -43.50 24.78
CA ASN A 3 30.75 -42.93 24.06
C ASN A 3 31.18 -41.73 23.20
N GLU A 4 30.82 -41.74 21.91
CA GLU A 4 30.61 -40.53 21.10
C GLU A 4 29.16 -40.55 20.63
N ASN A 5 28.36 -39.64 21.18
CA ASN A 5 26.96 -39.42 20.81
C ASN A 5 26.90 -38.48 19.60
N GLN A 6 26.52 -39.01 18.44
CA GLN A 6 26.04 -38.21 17.31
C GLN A 6 24.65 -37.65 17.65
N ILE A 7 24.56 -36.32 17.65
CA ILE A 7 23.30 -35.58 17.76
C ILE A 7 22.63 -35.64 16.38
N ASN A 8 21.55 -36.42 16.30
CA ASN A 8 20.67 -36.47 15.14
C ASN A 8 19.87 -35.16 15.06
N ILE A 9 20.15 -34.35 14.04
CA ILE A 9 19.34 -33.20 13.64
C ILE A 9 18.09 -33.75 12.95
N GLY A 10 17.03 -33.97 13.73
CA GLY A 10 15.72 -34.34 13.22
C GLY A 10 15.08 -33.16 12.47
N GLY A 11 14.95 -33.30 11.16
CA GLY A 11 14.13 -32.41 10.34
C GLY A 11 12.68 -32.43 10.83
N ALA A 12 12.17 -31.27 11.23
CA ALA A 12 10.76 -31.08 11.51
C ALA A 12 10.02 -31.01 10.17
N GLU A 13 9.36 -32.11 9.79
CA GLU A 13 8.26 -32.06 8.83
C GLU A 13 7.19 -31.08 9.33
N PRO A 14 6.59 -30.26 8.45
CA PRO A 14 5.55 -29.32 8.85
C PRO A 14 4.32 -30.11 9.30
N ARG A 15 4.09 -30.17 10.61
CA ARG A 15 2.80 -30.58 11.16
C ARG A 15 1.73 -29.69 10.53
N THR A 16 0.85 -30.29 9.75
CA THR A 16 -0.42 -29.71 9.29
C THR A 16 -1.22 -29.28 10.51
N SER A 17 -0.99 -28.05 10.97
CA SER A 17 -1.79 -27.44 12.02
C SER A 17 -3.21 -27.29 11.48
N THR A 18 -4.14 -28.02 12.07
CA THR A 18 -5.56 -27.85 11.79
C THR A 18 -5.93 -26.47 12.31
N ILE A 19 -6.12 -25.51 11.40
CA ILE A 19 -6.50 -24.14 11.77
C ILE A 19 -7.89 -24.18 12.39
N GLU A 20 -7.94 -24.16 13.72
CA GLU A 20 -9.18 -24.10 14.48
C GLU A 20 -9.86 -22.74 14.22
N THR A 21 -11.04 -22.78 13.61
CA THR A 21 -11.80 -21.58 13.25
C THR A 21 -12.73 -21.23 14.41
N LEU A 22 -12.62 -20.02 14.95
CA LEU A 22 -13.39 -19.57 16.12
C LEU A 22 -14.42 -18.49 15.75
N GLU A 23 -15.47 -18.40 16.57
CA GLU A 23 -16.38 -17.24 16.58
C GLU A 23 -15.64 -15.95 16.97
N VAL A 24 -16.07 -14.81 16.41
CA VAL A 24 -15.35 -13.54 16.54
C VAL A 24 -15.19 -13.06 17.99
N ASP A 25 -16.23 -13.23 18.81
CA ASP A 25 -16.22 -12.79 20.20
C ASP A 25 -15.32 -13.67 21.06
N GLN A 26 -15.32 -14.98 20.82
CA GLN A 26 -14.42 -15.91 21.50
C GLN A 26 -12.96 -15.63 21.12
N ALA A 27 -12.65 -15.47 19.83
CA ALA A 27 -11.31 -15.15 19.38
C ALA A 27 -10.81 -13.80 19.93
N SER A 28 -11.69 -12.78 19.97
CA SER A 28 -11.37 -11.48 20.58
C SER A 28 -11.10 -11.60 22.07
N LYS A 29 -11.87 -12.43 22.79
CA LYS A 29 -11.71 -12.67 24.22
C LYS A 29 -10.43 -13.44 24.53
N ASP A 30 -10.19 -14.56 23.85
CA ASP A 30 -8.97 -15.37 23.96
C ASP A 30 -7.73 -14.51 23.74
N MET A 31 -7.76 -13.68 22.69
CA MET A 31 -6.65 -12.78 22.37
C MET A 31 -6.40 -11.80 23.51
N LEU A 32 -7.44 -11.15 24.01
CA LEU A 32 -7.30 -10.23 25.13
C LEU A 32 -6.77 -10.94 26.38
N GLU A 33 -7.34 -12.09 26.75
CA GLU A 33 -6.91 -12.86 27.92
C GLU A 33 -5.45 -13.30 27.81
N GLY A 34 -5.02 -13.78 26.64
CA GLY A 34 -3.63 -14.14 26.38
C GLY A 34 -2.68 -12.95 26.49
N ILE A 35 -3.03 -11.79 25.94
CA ILE A 35 -2.20 -10.58 26.04
C ILE A 35 -2.12 -10.09 27.49
N LEU A 36 -3.23 -10.08 28.22
CA LEU A 36 -3.24 -9.66 29.62
C LEU A 36 -2.43 -10.62 30.50
N TYR A 37 -2.53 -11.93 30.24
CA TYR A 37 -1.70 -12.94 30.89
C TYR A 37 -0.20 -12.71 30.61
N ASP A 38 0.16 -12.46 29.35
CA ASP A 38 1.53 -12.15 28.95
C ASP A 38 2.07 -10.88 29.64
N ILE A 39 1.23 -9.84 29.77
CA ILE A 39 1.56 -8.61 30.49
C ILE A 39 1.83 -8.89 31.97
N ASP A 40 0.94 -9.64 32.63
CA ASP A 40 1.01 -9.88 34.07
C ASP A 40 2.12 -10.87 34.45
N ASN A 41 2.40 -11.89 33.64
CA ASN A 41 3.28 -13.00 34.03
C ASN A 41 4.67 -12.98 33.38
N HIS A 42 4.83 -12.28 32.25
CA HIS A 42 6.09 -12.30 31.52
C HIS A 42 6.68 -10.89 31.33
N LEU A 43 5.89 -9.95 30.79
CA LEU A 43 6.41 -8.60 30.51
C LEU A 43 6.70 -7.82 31.80
N GLU A 44 5.94 -8.03 32.87
CA GLU A 44 6.21 -7.37 34.15
C GLU A 44 7.57 -7.75 34.74
N ALA A 45 7.91 -9.04 34.72
CA ALA A 45 9.23 -9.50 35.15
C ALA A 45 10.35 -8.88 34.30
N GLU A 46 10.15 -8.83 32.97
CA GLU A 46 11.14 -8.26 32.05
C GLU A 46 11.33 -6.76 32.23
N ILE A 47 10.23 -5.99 32.31
CA ILE A 47 10.30 -4.53 32.46
C ILE A 47 10.95 -4.15 33.79
N ASN A 48 10.65 -4.87 34.88
CA ASN A 48 11.31 -4.64 36.16
C ASN A 48 12.82 -4.93 36.06
N ARG A 49 13.19 -6.05 35.42
CA ARG A 49 14.61 -6.38 35.16
C ARG A 49 15.32 -5.31 34.32
N ILE A 50 14.68 -4.78 33.28
CA ILE A 50 15.23 -3.69 32.46
C ILE A 50 15.41 -2.42 33.28
N ARG A 51 14.42 -2.06 34.11
CA ARG A 51 14.50 -0.86 34.97
C ARG A 51 15.68 -0.97 35.94
N ASP A 52 15.92 -2.14 36.50
CA ASP A 52 16.99 -2.39 37.47
C ASP A 52 18.38 -2.51 36.82
N SER A 53 18.49 -3.26 35.71
CA SER A 53 19.77 -3.61 35.10
C SER A 53 20.15 -2.79 33.86
N GLN A 54 19.19 -2.10 33.26
CA GLN A 54 19.30 -1.44 31.94
C GLN A 54 19.65 -2.40 30.79
N VAL A 55 19.50 -3.72 31.00
CA VAL A 55 19.74 -4.74 29.98
C VAL A 55 18.42 -5.36 29.54
N SER A 56 18.13 -5.30 28.25
CA SER A 56 16.94 -5.89 27.63
C SER A 56 17.23 -7.28 27.06
N SER A 57 16.27 -8.21 27.19
CA SER A 57 16.30 -9.49 26.46
C SER A 57 15.68 -9.39 25.06
N LEU A 58 15.30 -8.17 24.63
CA LEU A 58 14.72 -7.90 23.32
C LEU A 58 13.47 -8.77 23.04
N ILE A 59 12.52 -8.78 23.98
CA ILE A 59 11.22 -9.44 23.77
C ILE A 59 10.48 -8.75 22.62
N GLN A 60 10.15 -9.52 21.58
CA GLN A 60 9.43 -9.04 20.40
C GLN A 60 8.34 -10.05 20.06
N TRP A 61 7.07 -9.67 20.21
CA TRP A 61 5.93 -10.59 20.08
C TRP A 61 4.90 -10.08 19.09
N ALA A 62 4.32 -11.00 18.32
CA ALA A 62 3.23 -10.73 17.40
C ALA A 62 1.93 -11.42 17.83
N TYR A 63 0.84 -10.66 17.82
CA TYR A 63 -0.53 -11.12 17.97
C TYR A 63 -1.25 -10.93 16.62
N VAL A 64 -1.40 -12.04 15.90
CA VAL A 64 -1.97 -12.06 14.55
C VAL A 64 -3.40 -12.57 14.59
N ALA A 65 -4.33 -11.81 14.00
CA ALA A 65 -5.69 -12.31 13.81
C ALA A 65 -6.40 -11.73 12.60
N THR A 66 -7.38 -12.47 12.06
CA THR A 66 -8.21 -12.05 10.91
C THR A 66 -8.67 -10.59 11.03
N VAL A 67 -8.80 -9.86 9.92
CA VAL A 67 -9.32 -8.49 9.93
C VAL A 67 -10.72 -8.44 10.58
N GLY A 68 -10.97 -7.47 11.45
CA GLY A 68 -12.26 -7.30 12.13
C GLY A 68 -12.41 -8.00 13.50
N THR A 69 -11.44 -8.84 13.88
CA THR A 69 -11.44 -9.63 15.13
C THR A 69 -11.29 -8.85 16.44
N GLY A 70 -11.04 -7.53 16.38
CA GLY A 70 -10.88 -6.71 17.58
C GLY A 70 -9.43 -6.51 18.04
N LYS A 71 -8.43 -6.66 17.17
CA LYS A 71 -7.02 -6.34 17.51
C LYS A 71 -6.85 -4.94 18.14
N THR A 72 -7.46 -3.91 17.56
CA THR A 72 -7.45 -2.55 18.14
C THR A 72 -8.08 -2.52 19.53
N TYR A 73 -9.16 -3.29 19.76
CA TYR A 73 -9.76 -3.43 21.08
C TYR A 73 -8.78 -4.07 22.07
N ALA A 74 -8.12 -5.17 21.68
CA ALA A 74 -7.10 -5.82 22.50
C ALA A 74 -5.91 -4.90 22.81
N LEU A 75 -5.39 -4.18 21.81
CA LEU A 75 -4.33 -3.18 21.96
C LEU A 75 -4.71 -2.09 22.97
N THR A 76 -5.91 -1.51 22.86
CA THR A 76 -6.33 -0.42 23.77
C THR A 76 -6.46 -0.89 25.22
N ARG A 77 -6.90 -2.14 25.44
CA ARG A 77 -6.99 -2.74 26.78
C ARG A 77 -5.61 -3.13 27.33
N ALA A 78 -4.72 -3.64 26.49
CA ALA A 78 -3.32 -3.87 26.84
C ALA A 78 -2.64 -2.55 27.26
N ALA A 79 -2.89 -1.46 26.55
CA ALA A 79 -2.38 -0.14 26.90
C ALA A 79 -2.94 0.37 28.25
N GLY A 80 -4.24 0.15 28.51
CA GLY A 80 -4.86 0.44 29.81
C GLY A 80 -4.22 -0.36 30.95
N LYS A 81 -3.97 -1.66 30.75
CA LYS A 81 -3.28 -2.51 31.73
C LYS A 81 -1.85 -2.05 31.99
N ALA A 82 -1.12 -1.63 30.96
CA ALA A 82 0.21 -1.06 31.11
C ALA A 82 0.19 0.25 31.93
N VAL A 83 -0.85 1.08 31.78
CA VAL A 83 -1.06 2.28 32.60
C VAL A 83 -1.26 1.93 34.08
N GLU A 84 -2.07 0.91 34.39
CA GLU A 84 -2.28 0.42 35.76
C GLU A 84 -0.97 -0.01 36.43
N LYS A 85 -0.05 -0.61 35.67
CA LYS A 85 1.29 -1.01 36.15
C LYS A 85 2.29 0.15 36.21
N GLY A 86 1.88 1.38 35.90
CA GLY A 86 2.77 2.54 35.90
C GLY A 86 3.83 2.50 34.79
N TRP A 87 3.53 1.84 33.67
CA TRP A 87 4.43 1.79 32.52
C TRP A 87 4.22 2.99 31.60
N ARG A 88 5.29 3.39 30.93
CA ARG A 88 5.28 4.39 29.86
C ARG A 88 5.29 3.69 28.52
N VAL A 89 4.29 3.95 27.69
CA VAL A 89 4.03 3.19 26.46
C VAL A 89 4.12 4.11 25.23
N ALA A 90 4.82 3.64 24.21
CA ALA A 90 4.75 4.21 22.86
C ALA A 90 3.86 3.33 21.97
N ILE A 91 2.90 3.94 21.28
CA ILE A 91 2.04 3.26 20.33
C ILE A 91 2.25 3.87 18.94
N ARG A 92 2.81 3.08 18.02
CA ARG A 92 2.86 3.44 16.60
C ARG A 92 1.58 2.96 15.94
N VAL A 93 0.89 3.88 15.27
CA VAL A 93 -0.26 3.58 14.41
C VAL A 93 0.01 4.03 12.98
N PRO A 94 -0.71 3.52 11.97
CA PRO A 94 -0.40 3.83 10.57
C PRO A 94 -0.67 5.28 10.17
N THR A 95 -1.74 5.89 10.70
CA THR A 95 -2.19 7.23 10.28
C THR A 95 -2.63 8.07 11.48
N THR A 96 -2.61 9.40 11.31
CA THR A 96 -3.06 10.35 12.34
C THR A 96 -4.52 10.11 12.73
N LYS A 97 -5.37 9.67 11.78
CA LYS A 97 -6.76 9.30 12.06
C LYS A 97 -6.87 8.12 13.02
N HIS A 98 -6.10 7.05 12.80
CA HIS A 98 -6.02 5.95 13.77
C HIS A 98 -5.50 6.42 15.12
N ALA A 99 -4.56 7.37 15.17
CA ALA A 99 -4.05 7.90 16.43
C ALA A 99 -5.18 8.52 17.28
N HIS A 100 -6.07 9.29 16.64
CA HIS A 100 -7.25 9.86 17.29
C HIS A 100 -8.26 8.79 17.73
N GLU A 101 -8.54 7.79 16.89
CA GLU A 101 -9.44 6.69 17.21
C GLU A 101 -8.91 5.87 18.41
N THR A 102 -7.65 5.46 18.35
CA THR A 102 -6.99 4.71 19.44
C THR A 102 -6.94 5.53 20.73
N LYS A 103 -6.62 6.82 20.68
CA LYS A 103 -6.68 7.70 21.87
C LYS A 103 -8.08 7.72 22.46
N LYS A 104 -9.12 7.88 21.63
CA LYS A 104 -10.51 7.92 22.09
C LYS A 104 -10.90 6.63 22.82
N GLU A 105 -10.48 5.47 22.33
CA GLU A 105 -10.76 4.19 22.98
C GLU A 105 -9.97 3.99 24.28
N ILE A 106 -8.71 4.42 24.34
CA ILE A 106 -7.91 4.34 25.57
C ILE A 106 -8.43 5.30 26.64
N ASP A 107 -8.82 6.53 26.27
CA ASP A 107 -9.35 7.52 27.22
C ASP A 107 -10.66 7.05 27.88
N LYS A 108 -11.42 6.13 27.28
CA LYS A 108 -12.59 5.50 27.94
C LYS A 108 -12.18 4.63 29.13
N ILE A 109 -10.96 4.09 29.12
CA ILE A 109 -10.44 3.16 30.14
C ILE A 109 -9.59 3.92 31.14
N SER A 110 -8.69 4.79 30.64
CA SER A 110 -7.70 5.51 31.42
C SER A 110 -7.71 6.99 31.03
N PRO A 111 -8.72 7.76 31.49
CA PRO A 111 -8.91 9.15 31.08
C PRO A 111 -7.66 10.00 31.33
N GLY A 112 -7.18 10.69 30.30
CA GLY A 112 -6.11 11.67 30.45
C GLY A 112 -4.69 11.08 30.54
N SER A 113 -4.52 9.75 30.54
CA SER A 113 -3.19 9.12 30.50
C SER A 113 -2.51 9.24 29.14
N THR A 114 -3.29 9.51 28.08
CA THR A 114 -2.84 9.41 26.68
C THR A 114 -2.66 10.76 26.02
N GLY A 115 -1.66 10.88 25.14
CA GLY A 115 -1.49 12.01 24.23
C GLY A 115 -1.02 11.57 22.84
N ILE A 116 -1.34 12.38 21.84
CA ILE A 116 -0.92 12.16 20.44
C ILE A 116 0.21 13.12 20.13
N TRP A 117 1.26 12.61 19.50
CA TRP A 117 2.32 13.40 18.93
C TRP A 117 2.04 13.71 17.46
N LEU A 118 1.99 15.00 17.12
CA LEU A 118 1.81 15.50 15.77
C LEU A 118 3.11 16.13 15.24
N GLY A 119 3.52 15.69 14.04
CA GLY A 119 4.65 16.25 13.32
C GLY A 119 4.42 17.69 12.85
N ARG A 120 5.50 18.35 12.40
CA ARG A 120 5.47 19.78 11.99
C ARG A 120 4.51 20.07 10.83
N GLU A 121 4.36 19.12 9.93
CA GLU A 121 3.60 19.23 8.68
C GLU A 121 2.14 18.77 8.81
N GLN A 122 1.76 18.25 9.98
CA GLN A 122 0.38 17.91 10.28
C GLN A 122 -0.44 19.18 10.44
N GLU A 123 -1.73 19.12 10.14
CA GLU A 123 -2.67 20.21 10.40
C GLU A 123 -2.80 20.45 11.90
N ASN A 124 -2.93 21.72 12.30
CA ASN A 124 -3.13 22.06 13.70
C ASN A 124 -4.59 21.78 14.09
N PRO A 125 -4.87 20.93 15.10
CA PRO A 125 -6.25 20.64 15.50
C PRO A 125 -7.04 21.87 15.97
N ASN A 126 -6.34 22.90 16.49
CA ASN A 126 -6.98 24.14 16.96
C ASN A 126 -7.25 25.13 15.82
N ASP A 127 -6.54 25.00 14.69
CA ASP A 127 -6.73 25.81 13.49
C ASP A 127 -6.27 24.99 12.26
N PRO A 128 -7.19 24.23 11.63
CA PRO A 128 -6.86 23.35 10.51
C PRO A 128 -6.32 24.07 9.28
N THR A 129 -6.46 25.40 9.20
CA THR A 129 -5.92 26.19 8.07
C THR A 129 -4.40 26.35 8.12
N VAL A 130 -3.80 26.08 9.28
CA VAL A 130 -2.35 26.15 9.49
C VAL A 130 -1.77 24.78 9.87
N LYS A 131 -0.48 24.59 9.56
CA LYS A 131 0.28 23.43 10.03
C LYS A 131 0.68 23.60 11.50
N MET A 132 0.94 22.49 12.20
CA MET A 132 1.46 22.49 13.58
C MET A 132 2.67 23.42 13.72
N CYS A 133 3.57 23.44 12.74
CA CYS A 133 4.59 24.45 12.60
C CYS A 133 4.26 25.37 11.41
N PRO A 134 3.86 26.64 11.61
CA PRO A 134 3.59 27.55 10.50
C PRO A 134 4.79 27.79 9.57
N ARG A 135 6.00 27.49 10.06
CA ARG A 135 7.26 27.55 9.30
C ARG A 135 7.84 26.18 8.96
N ALA A 136 6.99 25.18 8.72
CA ALA A 136 7.43 23.82 8.41
C ALA A 136 8.28 23.77 7.13
N ALA A 137 7.91 24.52 6.08
CA ALA A 137 8.67 24.61 4.84
C ALA A 137 10.09 25.15 5.05
N GLU A 138 10.26 26.16 5.91
CA GLU A 138 11.56 26.69 6.29
C GLU A 138 12.39 25.70 7.10
N VAL A 139 11.76 24.89 7.94
CA VAL A 139 12.45 23.80 8.65
C VAL A 139 12.97 22.76 7.66
N VAL A 140 12.16 22.36 6.68
CA VAL A 140 12.58 21.44 5.60
C VAL A 140 13.74 22.04 4.81
N ALA A 141 13.63 23.30 4.39
CA ALA A 141 14.70 24.01 3.68
C ALA A 141 15.97 24.13 4.54
N ALA A 142 15.85 24.39 5.84
CA ALA A 142 17.00 24.44 6.74
C ALA A 142 17.67 23.07 6.87
N GLN A 143 16.90 21.98 7.00
CA GLN A 143 17.44 20.62 7.11
C GLN A 143 18.16 20.21 5.82
N SER A 144 17.60 20.54 4.66
CA SER A 144 18.20 20.19 3.37
C SER A 144 19.59 20.82 3.18
N VAL A 145 19.83 22.00 3.74
CA VAL A 145 21.13 22.70 3.68
C VAL A 145 22.06 22.40 4.86
N GLY A 146 21.72 21.44 5.74
CA GLY A 146 22.54 21.08 6.93
C GLY A 146 22.31 21.93 8.18
N GLY A 147 21.30 22.79 8.13
CA GLY A 147 20.69 23.38 9.30
C GLY A 147 19.78 22.39 10.02
N GLY A 148 18.89 22.91 10.87
CA GLY A 148 18.04 22.09 11.69
C GLY A 148 16.91 22.91 12.30
N PRO A 149 15.90 22.27 12.89
CA PRO A 149 14.71 22.97 13.34
C PRO A 149 15.00 24.09 14.35
N LYS A 150 16.03 23.94 15.19
CA LYS A 150 16.46 24.96 16.17
C LYS A 150 16.99 26.25 15.53
N HIS A 151 17.51 26.20 14.30
CA HIS A 151 17.99 27.37 13.58
C HIS A 151 16.83 28.23 13.05
N VAL A 152 15.76 27.58 12.60
CA VAL A 152 14.52 28.25 12.16
C VAL A 152 13.69 28.71 13.35
N CYS A 153 13.61 27.89 14.40
CA CYS A 153 12.83 28.16 15.60
C CYS A 153 13.46 29.26 16.48
N GLY A 154 14.79 29.34 16.50
CA GLY A 154 15.55 30.31 17.29
C GLY A 154 15.90 29.83 18.70
N SER A 155 16.45 30.72 19.51
CA SER A 155 16.84 30.46 20.91
C SER A 155 16.87 31.75 21.72
N LYS A 156 16.91 31.67 23.05
CA LYS A 156 16.98 32.85 23.94
C LYS A 156 18.11 33.82 23.57
N ARG A 157 19.28 33.32 23.15
CA ARG A 157 20.42 34.17 22.73
C ARG A 157 20.24 34.82 21.36
N ARG A 158 19.55 34.14 20.44
CA ARG A 158 19.41 34.60 19.04
C ARG A 158 18.06 35.26 18.79
N GLY A 159 17.13 35.23 19.74
CA GLY A 159 15.72 35.50 19.50
C GLY A 159 15.03 34.31 18.84
N TYR A 160 13.71 34.24 19.04
CA TYR A 160 12.86 33.19 18.50
C TYR A 160 12.18 33.62 17.20
N CYS A 161 11.65 32.66 16.44
CA CYS A 161 10.79 32.99 15.30
C CYS A 161 9.49 33.65 15.75
N LYS A 162 8.84 34.39 14.84
CA LYS A 162 7.62 35.17 15.13
C LYS A 162 6.42 34.36 15.67
N PHE A 163 6.44 33.04 15.49
CA PHE A 163 5.38 32.12 15.92
C PHE A 163 5.73 31.36 17.20
N HIS A 164 6.94 31.52 17.74
CA HIS A 164 7.36 30.77 18.92
C HIS A 164 6.54 31.18 20.15
N PRO A 165 6.19 30.26 21.08
CA PRO A 165 5.39 30.59 22.28
C PRO A 165 5.95 31.72 23.15
N GLU A 166 7.27 31.90 23.20
CA GLU A 166 7.95 33.02 23.89
C GLU A 166 7.75 34.40 23.23
N VAL A 167 7.26 34.43 21.98
CA VAL A 167 7.01 35.65 21.19
C VAL A 167 5.51 35.82 20.93
N ASN A 168 4.84 34.72 20.60
CA ASN A 168 3.41 34.62 20.38
C ASN A 168 2.93 33.31 21.02
N SER A 169 2.25 33.42 22.17
CA SER A 169 1.80 32.28 22.98
C SER A 169 0.92 31.29 22.22
N GLU A 170 0.17 31.75 21.23
CA GLU A 170 -0.75 30.93 20.43
C GLU A 170 -0.19 30.56 19.04
N GLY A 171 1.01 31.04 18.70
CA GLY A 171 1.51 31.03 17.32
C GLY A 171 2.01 29.69 16.77
N CYS A 172 2.38 28.70 17.59
CA CYS A 172 2.97 27.44 17.10
C CYS A 172 2.48 26.22 17.87
N GLY A 173 1.49 25.52 17.31
CA GLY A 173 0.93 24.28 17.86
C GLY A 173 1.98 23.20 18.13
N TYR A 174 3.01 23.07 17.27
CA TYR A 174 4.07 22.08 17.43
C TYR A 174 4.84 22.24 18.75
N LYS A 175 5.12 23.48 19.18
CA LYS A 175 5.86 23.78 20.42
C LYS A 175 4.99 23.78 21.66
N GLN A 176 3.68 23.95 21.50
CA GLN A 176 2.71 23.88 22.58
C GLN A 176 2.40 22.44 23.02
N GLN A 177 2.68 21.44 22.17
CA GLN A 177 2.56 20.03 22.56
C GLN A 177 3.40 19.77 23.81
N ASN A 178 2.79 19.15 24.84
CA ASN A 178 3.47 18.70 26.04
C ASN A 178 2.91 17.33 26.45
N LEU A 179 3.71 16.28 26.26
CA LEU A 179 3.36 14.90 26.56
C LEU A 179 4.18 14.35 27.74
N SER A 180 4.90 15.23 28.45
CA SER A 180 5.81 14.84 29.55
C SER A 180 5.12 14.20 30.75
N GLN A 181 3.81 14.44 30.91
CA GLN A 181 2.96 13.88 31.97
C GLN A 181 2.09 12.71 31.47
N LYS A 182 2.14 12.38 30.18
CA LYS A 182 1.31 11.32 29.58
C LYS A 182 2.01 9.98 29.71
N GLN A 183 1.33 8.95 30.19
CA GLN A 183 1.90 7.60 30.24
C GLN A 183 1.89 6.94 28.86
N ILE A 184 0.90 7.24 28.02
CA ILE A 184 0.80 6.68 26.67
C ILE A 184 1.04 7.80 25.66
N ILE A 185 1.98 7.56 24.74
CA ILE A 185 2.25 8.43 23.60
C ILE A 185 1.94 7.70 22.31
N ILE A 186 1.00 8.23 21.55
CA ILE A 186 0.63 7.69 20.23
C ILE A 186 1.25 8.56 19.14
N PHE A 187 1.86 7.94 18.14
CA PHE A 187 2.34 8.65 16.94
C PHE A 187 2.01 7.88 15.68
N ALA A 188 1.83 8.62 14.58
CA ALA A 188 1.49 8.08 13.28
C ALA A 188 2.72 7.89 12.39
N GLY A 189 2.74 6.75 11.68
CA GLY A 189 3.74 6.43 10.65
C GLY A 189 5.09 5.95 11.21
N ASP A 190 5.88 5.33 10.34
CA ASP A 190 7.14 4.67 10.71
C ASP A 190 8.29 5.64 10.94
N SER A 191 8.25 6.83 10.33
CA SER A 191 9.37 7.77 10.40
C SER A 191 9.70 8.22 11.81
N MET A 192 8.75 8.18 12.74
CA MET A 192 9.01 8.50 14.15
C MET A 192 9.89 7.47 14.85
N LEU A 193 9.88 6.21 14.40
CA LEU A 193 10.72 5.14 14.94
C LEU A 193 12.20 5.39 14.68
N GLU A 194 12.57 6.18 13.66
CA GLU A 194 13.96 6.51 13.33
C GLU A 194 14.58 7.53 14.29
N PHE A 195 13.75 8.35 14.94
CA PHE A 195 14.20 9.50 15.70
C PHE A 195 14.14 9.27 17.20
N VAL A 196 15.17 9.73 17.93
CA VAL A 196 15.10 9.85 19.39
C VAL A 196 13.79 10.57 19.78
N PRO A 197 13.07 10.11 20.82
CA PRO A 197 11.87 10.77 21.31
C PRO A 197 12.10 12.27 21.51
N ARG A 198 11.19 13.06 20.93
CA ARG A 198 11.30 14.52 20.89
C ARG A 198 11.17 15.08 22.30
N ASP A 199 11.80 16.22 22.60
CA ASP A 199 11.78 16.82 23.93
C ASP A 199 10.38 16.86 24.59
N PRO A 200 9.27 17.19 23.88
CA PRO A 200 7.94 17.18 24.48
C PRO A 200 7.37 15.79 24.80
N MET A 201 7.90 14.75 24.17
CA MET A 201 7.56 13.34 24.43
C MET A 201 8.29 12.80 25.66
N ARG A 202 9.37 13.45 26.10
CA ARG A 202 10.20 12.96 27.20
C ARG A 202 9.50 13.15 28.54
N GLN A 203 9.51 12.10 29.37
CA GLN A 203 8.90 12.15 30.69
C GLN A 203 9.62 13.15 31.59
N LYS A 204 8.84 13.95 32.34
CA LYS A 204 9.42 14.86 33.33
C LYS A 204 10.02 14.05 34.49
N GLY A 205 11.28 14.34 34.83
CA GLY A 205 11.98 13.71 35.97
C GLY A 205 12.58 12.33 35.69
N ARG A 206 12.48 11.81 34.45
CA ARG A 206 13.17 10.58 34.03
C ARG A 206 14.58 10.96 33.54
N GLU A 207 15.59 10.73 34.37
CA GLU A 207 16.97 11.16 34.09
C GLU A 207 17.85 10.06 33.48
N GLN A 208 17.49 8.77 33.62
CA GLN A 208 18.28 7.64 33.11
C GLN A 208 17.40 6.52 32.52
N GLY A 209 17.94 5.82 31.51
CA GLY A 209 17.33 4.65 30.87
C GLY A 209 16.54 4.89 29.58
N PHE A 210 15.79 3.88 29.13
CA PHE A 210 14.90 3.98 27.97
C PHE A 210 13.70 4.88 28.26
N GLU A 211 13.25 5.67 27.28
CA GLU A 211 12.11 6.58 27.42
C GLU A 211 10.79 5.82 27.62
N PHE A 212 10.66 4.64 27.00
CA PHE A 212 9.46 3.81 27.06
C PHE A 212 9.78 2.48 27.72
N ASP A 213 8.81 1.96 28.47
CA ASP A 213 8.88 0.62 29.06
C ASP A 213 8.27 -0.44 28.12
N LEU A 214 7.41 -0.02 27.18
CA LEU A 214 6.72 -0.92 26.25
C LEU A 214 6.44 -0.21 24.92
N ILE A 215 6.65 -0.91 23.81
CA ILE A 215 6.33 -0.44 22.46
C ILE A 215 5.21 -1.30 21.88
N MET A 216 4.19 -0.66 21.32
CA MET A 216 3.10 -1.33 20.60
C MET A 216 3.07 -0.83 19.15
N LEU A 217 3.11 -1.76 18.20
CA LEU A 217 3.07 -1.49 16.76
C LEU A 217 1.75 -2.03 16.19
N ASP A 218 0.87 -1.14 15.75
CA ASP A 218 -0.39 -1.49 15.08
C ASP A 218 -0.21 -1.45 13.55
N GLU A 219 -0.67 -2.50 12.85
CA GLU A 219 -0.50 -2.71 11.40
C GLU A 219 0.94 -2.46 10.91
N PHE A 220 1.90 -3.23 11.43
CA PHE A 220 3.33 -3.09 11.16
C PHE A 220 3.68 -3.60 9.75
N ASP A 221 4.16 -2.68 8.91
CA ASP A 221 4.55 -2.97 7.53
C ASP A 221 6.06 -2.74 7.35
N PRO A 222 6.87 -3.80 7.19
CA PRO A 222 8.31 -3.72 6.92
C PRO A 222 8.70 -2.76 5.79
N GLN A 223 7.88 -2.67 4.75
CA GLN A 223 8.17 -1.82 3.60
C GLN A 223 8.09 -0.32 3.92
N GLY A 224 7.32 0.06 4.95
CA GLY A 224 7.22 1.45 5.42
C GLY A 224 8.55 2.02 5.94
N LEU A 225 9.51 1.15 6.25
CA LEU A 225 10.87 1.52 6.69
C LEU A 225 11.89 1.60 5.54
N ILE A 226 11.52 1.29 4.30
CA ILE A 226 12.40 1.51 3.16
C ILE A 226 12.47 3.02 2.89
N HIS A 227 13.68 3.58 2.99
CA HIS A 227 13.97 4.86 2.36
C HIS A 227 14.00 4.65 0.85
N SER A 228 13.02 5.22 0.16
CA SER A 228 13.08 5.42 -1.28
C SER A 228 13.50 6.85 -1.55
N GLY A 229 14.58 7.03 -2.32
CA GLY A 229 14.82 8.32 -2.98
C GLY A 229 13.57 8.71 -3.75
N SER A 230 13.32 10.01 -3.91
CA SER A 230 12.09 10.58 -4.52
C SER A 230 11.86 10.25 -6.01
N GLY A 231 12.34 9.11 -6.51
CA GLY A 231 12.40 8.78 -7.95
C GLY A 231 13.36 9.68 -8.72
N ASN A 232 14.17 10.46 -8.01
CA ASN A 232 15.12 11.41 -8.56
C ASN A 232 16.53 10.79 -8.58
N ILE A 233 17.35 11.29 -9.49
CA ILE A 233 18.80 11.11 -9.49
C ILE A 233 19.35 11.50 -8.10
N ASP A 234 19.89 10.54 -7.35
CA ASP A 234 20.49 10.81 -6.05
C ASP A 234 21.96 11.24 -6.24
N LEU A 235 22.73 10.51 -7.06
CA LEU A 235 24.12 10.84 -7.37
C LEU A 235 24.37 10.77 -8.88
N ASP A 236 24.60 11.92 -9.50
CA ASP A 236 25.12 12.06 -10.86
C ASP A 236 26.66 12.09 -10.80
N CYS A 237 27.32 11.04 -11.30
CA CYS A 237 28.76 10.90 -11.16
C CYS A 237 29.54 11.87 -12.06
N LEU A 238 29.00 12.25 -13.22
CA LEU A 238 29.65 13.21 -14.12
C LEU A 238 29.58 14.63 -13.58
N GLU A 239 28.40 15.00 -13.06
CA GLU A 239 28.24 16.28 -12.38
C GLU A 239 29.14 16.34 -11.13
N ALA A 240 29.17 15.27 -10.33
CA ALA A 240 29.95 15.22 -9.10
C ALA A 240 31.47 15.32 -9.35
N THR A 241 32.00 14.68 -10.39
CA THR A 241 33.44 14.76 -10.73
C THR A 241 33.86 16.13 -11.28
N SER A 242 32.92 16.92 -11.78
CA SER A 242 33.18 18.27 -12.32
C SER A 242 33.15 19.38 -11.26
N ILE A 243 32.82 19.04 -10.01
CA ILE A 243 32.63 19.99 -8.91
C ILE A 243 33.76 19.81 -7.88
N LYS A 244 34.28 20.92 -7.35
CA LYS A 244 35.14 20.90 -6.16
C LYS A 244 34.30 20.56 -4.92
N LEU A 245 34.52 19.37 -4.35
CA LEU A 245 33.76 18.81 -3.23
C LEU A 245 34.37 19.16 -1.86
N SER A 246 35.70 19.31 -1.80
CA SER A 246 36.44 19.70 -0.61
C SER A 246 37.52 20.75 -0.94
N ASP A 247 37.83 21.61 0.02
CA ASP A 247 38.97 22.53 -0.06
C ASP A 247 40.30 21.85 0.30
N ASP A 248 40.25 20.72 1.01
CA ASP A 248 41.39 19.85 1.26
C ASP A 248 41.68 18.99 0.03
N SER A 249 42.88 19.11 -0.53
CA SER A 249 43.29 18.42 -1.76
C SER A 249 43.30 16.91 -1.60
N GLN A 250 43.73 16.38 -0.45
CA GLN A 250 43.76 14.93 -0.22
C GLN A 250 42.35 14.36 -0.18
N ILE A 251 41.45 15.02 0.56
CA ILE A 251 40.03 14.63 0.61
C ILE A 251 39.38 14.74 -0.77
N GLN A 252 39.67 15.81 -1.51
CA GLN A 252 39.16 15.99 -2.87
C GLN A 252 39.60 14.84 -3.78
N ASP A 253 40.87 14.47 -3.76
CA ASP A 253 41.42 13.42 -4.60
C ASP A 253 40.79 12.06 -4.26
N ILE A 254 40.67 11.72 -2.97
CA ILE A 254 40.00 10.49 -2.50
C ILE A 254 38.56 10.40 -3.04
N LEU A 255 37.79 11.48 -2.91
CA LEU A 255 36.39 11.49 -3.34
C LEU A 255 36.23 11.41 -4.86
N VAL A 256 37.12 12.08 -5.61
CA VAL A 256 37.12 12.03 -7.09
C VAL A 256 37.50 10.64 -7.58
N MET A 257 38.51 10.01 -6.99
CA MET A 257 38.90 8.63 -7.33
C MET A 257 37.74 7.66 -7.13
N PHE A 258 37.09 7.72 -5.96
CA PHE A 258 35.91 6.90 -5.68
C PHE A 258 34.78 7.13 -6.70
N LEU A 259 34.47 8.40 -7.01
CA LEU A 259 33.44 8.73 -8.00
C LEU A 259 33.76 8.20 -9.41
N GLN A 260 35.03 8.20 -9.80
CA GLN A 260 35.47 7.64 -11.09
C GLN A 260 35.24 6.12 -11.13
N GLU A 261 35.50 5.41 -10.03
CA GLU A 261 35.23 3.97 -9.91
C GLU A 261 33.71 3.68 -10.00
N ILE A 262 32.88 4.46 -9.31
CA ILE A 262 31.42 4.35 -9.40
C ILE A 262 30.94 4.65 -10.82
N HIS A 263 31.47 5.69 -11.45
CA HIS A 263 31.12 6.06 -12.82
C HIS A 263 31.49 4.94 -13.81
N ALA A 264 32.65 4.30 -13.64
CA ALA A 264 33.05 3.16 -14.46
C ALA A 264 32.04 1.99 -14.33
N GLN A 265 31.54 1.72 -13.12
CA GLN A 265 30.49 0.73 -12.94
C GLN A 265 29.15 1.14 -13.58
N VAL A 266 28.75 2.41 -13.48
CA VAL A 266 27.53 2.94 -14.13
C VAL A 266 27.58 2.74 -15.65
N LEU A 267 28.76 2.83 -16.27
CA LEU A 267 28.96 2.59 -17.70
C LEU A 267 28.96 1.10 -18.09
N SER A 268 29.05 0.18 -17.13
CA SER A 268 29.13 -1.27 -17.38
C SER A 268 27.81 -1.91 -17.84
N GLN A 269 26.75 -1.12 -18.03
CA GLN A 269 25.39 -1.53 -18.41
C GLN A 269 24.71 -2.49 -17.43
N LYS A 270 25.32 -2.77 -16.27
CA LYS A 270 24.64 -3.45 -15.16
C LYS A 270 23.59 -2.54 -14.55
N ARG A 271 22.50 -3.14 -14.09
CA ARG A 271 21.37 -2.40 -13.50
C ARG A 271 21.65 -1.94 -12.08
N TYR A 272 22.46 -2.67 -11.34
CA TYR A 272 22.83 -2.33 -9.98
C TYR A 272 24.35 -2.32 -9.87
N LEU A 273 24.87 -1.53 -8.93
CA LEU A 273 26.29 -1.56 -8.64
C LEU A 273 26.68 -2.88 -7.96
N ALA A 274 27.92 -3.31 -8.20
CA ALA A 274 28.56 -4.35 -7.41
C ALA A 274 29.31 -3.71 -6.24
N PRO A 275 29.47 -4.40 -5.10
CA PRO A 275 30.38 -3.94 -4.06
C PRO A 275 31.80 -3.78 -4.64
N GLN A 276 32.48 -2.70 -4.28
CA GLN A 276 33.88 -2.53 -4.64
C GLN A 276 34.74 -3.57 -3.93
N SER A 277 35.75 -4.07 -4.64
CA SER A 277 36.77 -4.97 -4.11
C SER A 277 38.14 -4.38 -4.37
N TYR A 278 38.97 -4.28 -3.34
CA TYR A 278 40.33 -3.79 -3.45
C TYR A 278 41.30 -4.94 -3.21
N GLU A 279 42.28 -5.06 -4.10
CA GLU A 279 43.36 -6.04 -3.97
C GLU A 279 44.42 -5.52 -2.98
N ARG A 280 45.04 -6.45 -2.24
CA ARG A 280 46.18 -6.12 -1.41
C ARG A 280 47.35 -5.70 -2.31
N PRO A 281 48.05 -4.58 -2.05
CA PRO A 281 49.28 -4.26 -2.76
C PRO A 281 50.24 -5.44 -2.61
N PRO A 282 50.94 -5.89 -3.67
CA PRO A 282 51.91 -6.98 -3.55
C PRO A 282 52.96 -6.59 -2.50
N GLU A 283 53.26 -7.50 -1.55
CA GLU A 283 54.15 -7.24 -0.40
C GLU A 283 55.60 -6.87 -0.79
N ASP A 284 55.96 -6.90 -2.08
CA ASP A 284 57.33 -6.75 -2.59
C ASP A 284 57.67 -5.38 -3.21
N PHE A 285 56.77 -4.38 -3.18
CA PHE A 285 57.08 -3.05 -3.73
C PHE A 285 57.56 -2.07 -2.67
N THR A 286 58.75 -1.49 -2.88
CA THR A 286 59.22 -0.36 -2.06
C THR A 286 58.40 0.90 -2.34
N ILE A 287 58.31 1.79 -1.35
CA ILE A 287 57.56 3.07 -1.44
C ILE A 287 57.98 3.89 -2.68
N GLU A 288 59.25 3.81 -3.08
CA GLU A 288 59.76 4.48 -4.29
C GLU A 288 59.19 3.89 -5.59
N GLN A 289 58.96 2.57 -5.67
CA GLN A 289 58.38 1.92 -6.85
C GLN A 289 56.87 2.17 -6.97
N LEU A 290 56.16 2.30 -5.84
CA LEU A 290 54.74 2.70 -5.80
C LEU A 290 54.55 4.15 -6.29
N LEU A 291 55.48 5.05 -5.96
CA LEU A 291 55.47 6.44 -6.43
C LEU A 291 55.78 6.55 -7.93
N GLU A 292 56.69 5.72 -8.47
CA GLU A 292 56.99 5.67 -9.91
C GLU A 292 55.79 5.19 -10.76
N LEU A 293 55.02 4.22 -10.27
CA LEU A 293 53.81 3.74 -10.95
C LEU A 293 52.68 4.78 -10.98
N SER A 294 52.55 5.58 -9.91
CA SER A 294 51.59 6.69 -9.86
C SER A 294 51.94 7.83 -10.84
N ALA A 295 53.24 8.03 -11.12
CA ALA A 295 53.73 9.02 -12.08
C ALA A 295 53.65 8.53 -13.54
N ALA A 296 53.63 7.22 -13.79
CA ALA A 296 53.61 6.63 -15.12
C ALA A 296 52.22 6.61 -15.81
N SER A 297 51.13 6.85 -15.08
CA SER A 297 49.78 6.93 -15.68
C SER A 297 49.53 8.23 -16.46
N ALA A 298 50.51 9.14 -16.51
CA ALA A 298 50.46 10.39 -17.27
C ALA A 298 51.32 10.35 -18.54
N CYS A 299 51.38 9.25 -19.29
CA CYS A 299 51.73 9.24 -20.73
C CYS A 299 51.66 7.84 -21.35
N SER A 300 50.61 7.55 -22.13
CA SER A 300 50.71 7.20 -23.55
C SER A 300 49.46 6.45 -24.04
N SER A 301 48.69 7.18 -24.85
CA SER A 301 47.98 6.62 -25.98
C SER A 301 48.98 5.91 -26.90
N LYS A 302 48.86 4.59 -27.10
CA LYS A 302 49.29 3.94 -28.34
C LYS A 302 48.52 2.64 -28.58
N THR A 303 47.82 2.66 -29.70
CA THR A 303 47.20 1.57 -30.44
C THR A 303 48.17 0.41 -30.64
N VAL A 304 47.77 -0.81 -30.27
CA VAL A 304 48.35 -2.04 -30.84
C VAL A 304 47.22 -2.98 -31.26
N SER A 305 47.35 -3.45 -32.49
CA SER A 305 46.40 -4.19 -33.31
C SER A 305 46.09 -5.61 -32.83
N ALA A 306 44.93 -6.09 -33.26
CA ALA A 306 44.46 -7.46 -33.15
C ALA A 306 45.48 -8.53 -33.59
N SER A 307 45.61 -9.59 -32.80
CA SER A 307 45.38 -10.98 -33.23
C SER A 307 45.75 -11.96 -32.10
N GLN A 308 45.06 -13.12 -32.12
CA GLN A 308 45.31 -14.36 -31.37
C GLN A 308 44.61 -14.52 -30.01
N ARG A 309 43.50 -15.27 -30.03
CA ARG A 309 43.06 -16.13 -28.92
C ARG A 309 44.07 -17.26 -28.72
N PRO A 310 44.29 -17.70 -27.47
CA PRO A 310 43.88 -19.06 -27.16
C PRO A 310 43.17 -19.20 -25.80
N ASP A 311 42.10 -19.99 -25.87
CA ASP A 311 41.64 -21.05 -24.96
C ASP A 311 41.87 -21.00 -23.44
N SER A 312 40.74 -21.08 -22.74
CA SER A 312 40.48 -21.78 -21.48
C SER A 312 41.63 -21.85 -20.46
N ALA A 313 41.75 -20.79 -19.66
CA ALA A 313 42.31 -20.87 -18.32
C ALA A 313 41.19 -20.55 -17.33
N THR A 314 40.91 -21.52 -16.45
CA THR A 314 40.18 -21.34 -15.19
C THR A 314 40.56 -20.01 -14.55
N LYS A 315 39.58 -19.13 -14.35
CA LYS A 315 39.74 -17.94 -13.52
C LYS A 315 40.13 -18.41 -12.11
N ASN A 316 41.41 -18.33 -11.80
CA ASN A 316 41.86 -18.23 -10.42
C ASN A 316 41.31 -16.90 -9.90
N GLU A 317 40.14 -16.94 -9.25
CA GLU A 317 39.65 -15.81 -8.45
C GLU A 317 40.68 -15.56 -7.34
N VAL A 318 41.46 -14.50 -7.51
CA VAL A 318 42.34 -13.98 -6.46
C VAL A 318 41.41 -13.65 -5.27
N PRO A 319 41.68 -14.17 -4.05
CA PRO A 319 40.80 -13.93 -2.92
C PRO A 319 40.70 -12.43 -2.65
N ILE A 320 39.49 -11.90 -2.64
CA ILE A 320 39.22 -10.51 -2.24
C ILE A 320 39.79 -10.31 -0.83
N ASP A 321 40.69 -9.34 -0.67
CA ASP A 321 41.14 -8.93 0.65
C ASP A 321 40.05 -8.05 1.28
N LYS A 322 39.14 -8.71 2.03
CA LYS A 322 38.06 -8.04 2.74
C LYS A 322 38.58 -6.97 3.69
N GLN A 323 39.75 -7.17 4.30
CA GLN A 323 40.31 -6.20 5.24
C GLN A 323 40.73 -4.92 4.53
N THR A 324 41.55 -5.02 3.49
CA THR A 324 41.95 -3.86 2.66
C THR A 324 40.72 -3.16 2.07
N THR A 325 39.71 -3.93 1.66
CA THR A 325 38.45 -3.37 1.14
C THR A 325 37.69 -2.56 2.19
N PHE A 326 37.59 -3.05 3.43
CA PHE A 326 36.96 -2.30 4.52
C PHE A 326 37.74 -1.04 4.86
N GLU A 327 39.05 -1.12 5.02
CA GLU A 327 39.90 0.03 5.36
C GLU A 327 39.81 1.14 4.30
N THR A 328 39.82 0.76 3.02
CA THR A 328 39.70 1.71 1.91
C THR A 328 38.33 2.40 1.89
N LEU A 329 37.24 1.63 1.97
CA LEU A 329 35.88 2.19 1.97
C LEU A 329 35.60 3.04 3.21
N ASP A 330 36.14 2.66 4.37
CA ASP A 330 36.03 3.44 5.61
C ASP A 330 36.81 4.77 5.50
N GLY A 331 38.00 4.75 4.89
CA GLY A 331 38.75 5.95 4.55
C GLY A 331 37.97 6.92 3.65
N VAL A 332 37.30 6.42 2.61
CA VAL A 332 36.42 7.23 1.75
C VAL A 332 35.22 7.77 2.53
N LEU A 333 34.62 6.95 3.40
CA LEU A 333 33.49 7.35 4.23
C LEU A 333 33.86 8.51 5.18
N GLU A 334 35.01 8.43 5.84
CA GLU A 334 35.50 9.49 6.72
C GLU A 334 35.88 10.75 5.94
N ALA A 335 36.52 10.61 4.76
CA ALA A 335 36.78 11.72 3.85
C ALA A 335 35.48 12.42 3.41
N ALA A 336 34.44 11.65 3.07
CA ALA A 336 33.14 12.19 2.70
C ALA A 336 32.50 12.93 3.88
N LYS A 337 32.48 12.35 5.09
CA LYS A 337 31.94 13.03 6.28
C LYS A 337 32.69 14.34 6.57
N ALA A 338 34.01 14.37 6.40
CA ALA A 338 34.83 15.56 6.59
C ALA A 338 34.58 16.64 5.53
N ALA A 339 34.26 16.25 4.28
CA ALA A 339 33.94 17.18 3.19
C ALA A 339 32.54 17.80 3.28
N VAL A 340 31.69 17.40 4.24
CA VAL A 340 30.34 17.94 4.38
C VAL A 340 30.41 19.43 4.73
N PRO A 341 29.92 20.34 3.87
CA PRO A 341 30.12 21.76 4.08
C PRO A 341 29.27 22.30 5.24
N LEU A 342 29.81 23.34 5.87
CA LEU A 342 29.11 24.10 6.89
C LEU A 342 28.02 24.98 6.25
N THR A 343 26.81 24.94 6.80
CA THR A 343 25.72 25.81 6.37
C THR A 343 26.01 27.27 6.73
N ILE A 344 25.78 28.16 5.78
CA ILE A 344 25.95 29.61 5.90
C ILE A 344 24.67 30.23 6.47
N GLY A 345 24.84 31.19 7.39
CA GLY A 345 23.73 32.02 7.86
C GLY A 345 22.75 31.34 8.82
N LYS A 346 23.13 30.19 9.44
CA LYS A 346 22.27 29.44 10.38
C LYS A 346 21.60 30.32 11.44
N ASP A 347 22.28 31.37 11.90
CA ASP A 347 21.75 32.27 12.93
C ASP A 347 20.63 33.19 12.43
N GLN A 348 20.53 33.42 11.13
CA GLN A 348 19.53 34.29 10.49
C GLN A 348 18.30 33.51 10.00
N PHE A 349 18.32 32.18 10.01
CA PHE A 349 17.22 31.33 9.51
C PHE A 349 15.88 31.59 10.21
N ARG A 350 15.90 32.15 11.42
CA ARG A 350 14.69 32.54 12.17
C ARG A 350 13.83 33.61 11.46
N SER A 351 14.41 34.41 10.58
CA SER A 351 13.74 35.50 9.86
C SER A 351 13.67 35.30 8.34
N MET A 352 14.38 34.29 7.81
CA MET A 352 14.42 34.02 6.37
C MET A 352 13.25 33.14 5.90
N SER A 353 12.79 33.34 4.66
CA SER A 353 11.89 32.40 3.99
C SER A 353 12.63 31.15 3.52
N ALA A 354 11.89 30.10 3.13
CA ALA A 354 12.46 28.86 2.64
C ALA A 354 13.32 29.08 1.38
N ALA A 355 12.85 29.93 0.47
CA ALA A 355 13.58 30.31 -0.73
C ALA A 355 14.88 31.06 -0.40
N GLN A 356 14.86 31.97 0.58
CA GLN A 356 16.06 32.69 1.01
C GLN A 356 17.10 31.75 1.63
N ILE A 357 16.67 30.78 2.45
CA ILE A 357 17.56 29.77 3.06
C ILE A 357 18.27 28.97 1.96
N TYR A 358 17.50 28.54 0.95
CA TYR A 358 18.03 27.79 -0.19
C TYR A 358 19.01 28.62 -1.03
N GLU A 359 18.62 29.80 -1.48
CA GLU A 359 19.47 30.64 -2.35
C GLU A 359 20.78 31.04 -1.66
N THR A 360 20.74 31.34 -0.35
CA THR A 360 21.95 31.65 0.44
C THR A 360 22.93 30.48 0.50
N ASN A 361 22.42 29.24 0.45
CA ASN A 361 23.21 28.02 0.60
C ASN A 361 23.30 27.22 -0.70
N LYS A 362 22.90 27.76 -1.85
CA LYS A 362 22.71 26.99 -3.09
C LYS A 362 23.93 26.19 -3.52
N ALA A 363 25.11 26.80 -3.46
CA ALA A 363 26.38 26.11 -3.77
C ALA A 363 26.70 25.00 -2.76
N GLN A 364 26.60 25.32 -1.46
CA GLN A 364 26.89 24.37 -0.37
C GLN A 364 25.88 23.22 -0.31
N TYR A 365 24.61 23.49 -0.62
CA TYR A 365 23.54 22.51 -0.70
C TYR A 365 23.86 21.42 -1.73
N LYS A 366 24.33 21.82 -2.91
CA LYS A 366 24.68 20.90 -3.99
C LYS A 366 25.84 19.98 -3.58
N ILE A 367 26.92 20.56 -3.07
CA ILE A 367 28.09 19.81 -2.57
C ILE A 367 27.68 18.87 -1.44
N ARG A 368 26.96 19.38 -0.43
CA ARG A 368 26.46 18.60 0.71
C ARG A 368 25.68 17.37 0.26
N ARG A 369 24.75 17.53 -0.69
CA ARG A 369 23.94 16.42 -1.19
C ARG A 369 24.80 15.34 -1.83
N ILE A 370 25.74 15.74 -2.69
CA ILE A 370 26.66 14.81 -3.37
C ILE A 370 27.50 14.04 -2.33
N VAL A 371 28.13 14.76 -1.40
CA VAL A 371 29.04 14.16 -0.42
C VAL A 371 28.29 13.24 0.57
N LEU A 372 27.07 13.59 1.00
CA LEU A 372 26.24 12.71 1.83
C LEU A 372 25.81 11.44 1.07
N ASN A 373 25.55 11.55 -0.24
CA ASN A 373 25.21 10.41 -1.07
C ASN A 373 26.43 9.51 -1.34
N ILE A 374 27.65 10.08 -1.43
CA ILE A 374 28.91 9.32 -1.44
C ILE A 374 29.05 8.55 -0.12
N ALA A 375 28.95 9.24 1.03
CA ALA A 375 29.02 8.60 2.34
C ALA A 375 28.01 7.44 2.47
N LYS A 376 26.76 7.66 2.05
CA LYS A 376 25.73 6.61 2.07
C LYS A 376 26.07 5.45 1.14
N THR A 377 26.62 5.73 -0.04
CA THR A 377 27.09 4.70 -0.98
C THR A 377 28.18 3.84 -0.35
N CYS A 378 29.18 4.45 0.28
CA CYS A 378 30.25 3.74 0.98
C CYS A 378 29.70 2.88 2.13
N GLU A 379 28.81 3.43 2.97
CA GLU A 379 28.15 2.65 4.04
C GLU A 379 27.48 1.40 3.49
N LEU A 380 26.74 1.52 2.39
CA LEU A 380 26.03 0.39 1.78
C LEU A 380 27.02 -0.63 1.17
N MET A 381 28.11 -0.18 0.56
CA MET A 381 29.16 -1.07 0.03
C MET A 381 29.88 -1.83 1.16
N ILE A 382 30.19 -1.17 2.28
CA ILE A 382 30.77 -1.83 3.47
C ILE A 382 29.81 -2.92 3.98
N GLN A 383 28.53 -2.60 4.12
CA GLN A 383 27.53 -3.58 4.58
C GLN A 383 27.37 -4.75 3.58
N ALA A 384 27.52 -4.49 2.29
CA ALA A 384 27.46 -5.48 1.22
C ALA A 384 28.65 -6.45 1.26
N VAL A 385 29.87 -5.93 1.41
CA VAL A 385 31.11 -6.73 1.55
C VAL A 385 31.04 -7.59 2.81
N ALA A 386 30.53 -7.03 3.92
CA ALA A 386 30.37 -7.77 5.18
C ALA A 386 29.36 -8.93 5.11
N ARG A 387 28.43 -8.90 4.15
CA ARG A 387 27.36 -9.89 3.98
C ARG A 387 27.48 -10.71 2.69
N ASP A 388 28.61 -10.61 1.99
CA ASP A 388 28.85 -11.32 0.73
C ASP A 388 27.73 -11.10 -0.31
N ILE A 389 27.25 -9.86 -0.41
CA ILE A 389 26.25 -9.45 -1.41
C ILE A 389 26.93 -9.30 -2.76
N THR A 390 26.40 -9.94 -3.80
CA THR A 390 26.99 -9.93 -5.15
C THR A 390 26.46 -8.79 -5.99
N GLU A 391 25.19 -8.42 -5.79
CA GLU A 391 24.50 -7.36 -6.51
C GLU A 391 23.83 -6.42 -5.51
N LEU A 392 24.28 -5.17 -5.47
CA LEU A 392 23.82 -4.22 -4.46
C LEU A 392 22.54 -3.51 -4.93
N LYS A 393 21.38 -4.20 -4.84
CA LYS A 393 20.06 -3.67 -5.24
C LYS A 393 19.65 -2.35 -4.53
N HIS A 394 20.38 -1.97 -3.47
CA HIS A 394 20.31 -0.67 -2.83
C HIS A 394 20.70 0.49 -3.77
N LEU A 395 21.63 0.25 -4.70
CA LEU A 395 22.20 1.22 -5.62
C LEU A 395 21.79 0.89 -7.07
N GLU A 396 20.67 1.45 -7.52
CA GLU A 396 20.17 1.25 -8.89
C GLU A 396 20.80 2.25 -9.85
N VAL A 397 21.35 1.76 -10.94
CA VAL A 397 21.89 2.55 -12.05
C VAL A 397 20.73 3.11 -12.86
N LEU A 398 20.81 4.40 -13.18
CA LEU A 398 19.91 5.13 -14.06
C LEU A 398 20.68 5.50 -15.34
N PRO A 399 20.67 4.62 -16.37
CA PRO A 399 21.59 4.74 -17.51
C PRO A 399 21.39 6.03 -18.31
N GLU A 400 20.14 6.46 -18.50
CA GLU A 400 19.79 7.68 -19.24
C GLU A 400 20.41 8.94 -18.62
N SER A 401 20.53 8.95 -17.29
CA SER A 401 21.07 10.07 -16.53
C SER A 401 22.51 9.85 -16.07
N LYS A 402 23.13 8.70 -16.39
CA LYS A 402 24.46 8.30 -15.91
C LYS A 402 24.62 8.49 -14.40
N ALA A 403 23.58 8.13 -13.67
CA ALA A 403 23.43 8.40 -12.25
C ALA A 403 23.04 7.14 -11.48
N ILE A 404 23.00 7.23 -10.16
CA ILE A 404 22.46 6.18 -9.29
C ILE A 404 21.33 6.70 -8.40
N SER A 405 20.39 5.81 -8.10
CA SER A 405 19.38 5.96 -7.05
C SER A 405 19.75 5.10 -5.84
N ILE A 406 19.64 5.69 -4.64
CA ILE A 406 20.07 5.11 -3.37
C ILE A 406 18.83 4.82 -2.51
N ASN A 407 18.55 3.54 -2.29
CA ASN A 407 17.51 3.08 -1.38
C ASN A 407 18.12 2.23 -0.26
N TYR A 408 17.61 2.36 0.94
CA TYR A 408 18.12 1.62 2.10
C TYR A 408 17.05 1.44 3.18
N LEU A 409 17.24 0.44 4.03
CA LEU A 409 16.37 0.22 5.18
C LEU A 409 16.72 1.21 6.29
N LYS A 410 15.71 1.92 6.80
CA LYS A 410 15.86 2.86 7.91
C LYS A 410 15.97 2.09 9.23
N ALA A 411 16.93 2.49 10.06
CA ALA A 411 17.12 1.89 11.37
C ALA A 411 16.08 2.40 12.38
N ILE A 412 15.49 1.48 13.14
CA ILE A 412 14.69 1.82 14.33
C ILE A 412 15.62 2.33 15.42
N ASN A 413 15.31 3.47 16.00
CA ASN A 413 16.07 4.04 17.10
C ASN A 413 16.02 3.11 18.31
N LEU A 414 17.15 2.99 18.99
CA LEU A 414 17.34 2.12 20.16
C LEU A 414 16.29 2.35 21.26
N GLN A 415 15.75 3.57 21.38
CA GLN A 415 14.68 3.93 22.32
C GLN A 415 13.34 3.23 22.06
N TYR A 416 13.11 2.72 20.84
CA TYR A 416 11.93 1.90 20.49
C TYR A 416 12.30 0.44 20.18
N PHE A 417 13.58 0.11 20.09
CA PHE A 417 14.03 -1.24 19.78
C PHE A 417 14.32 -2.08 21.03
N PHE A 418 14.91 -1.46 22.06
CA PHE A 418 15.29 -2.18 23.27
C PHE A 418 14.14 -2.52 24.23
N PRO A 419 13.13 -1.67 24.47
CA PRO A 419 12.00 -2.08 25.29
C PRO A 419 11.24 -3.24 24.63
N PRO A 420 10.48 -4.06 25.39
CA PRO A 420 9.61 -5.06 24.81
C PRO A 420 8.70 -4.47 23.71
N VAL A 421 8.57 -5.19 22.60
CA VAL A 421 7.79 -4.77 21.42
C VAL A 421 6.65 -5.75 21.17
N LEU A 422 5.42 -5.23 21.11
CA LEU A 422 4.23 -5.99 20.75
C LEU A 422 3.69 -5.53 19.39
N VAL A 423 3.52 -6.45 18.46
CA VAL A 423 3.01 -6.23 17.11
C VAL A 423 1.58 -6.75 17.02
N PHE A 424 0.67 -5.90 16.56
CA PHE A 424 -0.74 -6.23 16.34
C PHE A 424 -1.03 -6.09 14.85
N ASP A 425 -1.25 -7.21 14.17
CA ASP A 425 -1.43 -7.18 12.71
C ASP A 425 -2.36 -8.30 12.22
N ALA A 426 -3.03 -8.09 11.09
CA ALA A 426 -3.91 -9.09 10.48
C ALA A 426 -3.24 -9.86 9.34
N THR A 427 -2.32 -9.21 8.66
CA THR A 427 -1.73 -9.58 7.37
C THR A 427 -0.21 -9.56 7.46
N LEU A 428 0.34 -9.82 8.65
CA LEU A 428 1.78 -9.75 8.94
C LEU A 428 2.57 -10.62 7.98
N GLN A 429 3.51 -10.04 7.25
CA GLN A 429 4.55 -10.82 6.57
C GLN A 429 5.66 -11.13 7.57
N TYR A 430 5.48 -12.23 8.30
CA TYR A 430 6.33 -12.60 9.43
C TYR A 430 7.82 -12.66 9.06
N GLU A 431 8.16 -13.28 7.93
CA GLU A 431 9.56 -13.38 7.46
C GLU A 431 10.21 -12.01 7.23
N LEU A 432 9.48 -11.06 6.62
CA LEU A 432 9.98 -9.70 6.41
C LEU A 432 10.05 -8.91 7.73
N ALA A 433 9.06 -9.07 8.60
CA ALA A 433 9.03 -8.41 9.89
C ALA A 433 10.20 -8.87 10.77
N LYS A 434 10.58 -10.15 10.69
CA LYS A 434 11.70 -10.73 11.42
C LYS A 434 13.05 -10.17 10.98
N CYS A 435 13.20 -9.72 9.74
CA CYS A 435 14.43 -9.03 9.30
C CYS A 435 14.65 -7.67 10.02
N ILE A 436 13.58 -7.04 10.51
CA ILE A 436 13.64 -5.77 11.25
C ILE A 436 13.59 -6.01 12.76
N LEU A 437 12.77 -6.96 13.19
CA LEU A 437 12.58 -7.40 14.58
C LEU A 437 13.10 -8.84 14.71
N PRO A 438 14.42 -9.05 14.89
CA PRO A 438 15.06 -10.37 14.78
C PRO A 438 14.54 -11.42 15.77
N ASN A 439 14.04 -10.99 16.93
CA ASN A 439 13.50 -11.87 17.97
C ASN A 439 11.96 -11.95 17.92
N LEU A 440 11.34 -11.51 16.81
CA LEU A 440 9.89 -11.55 16.67
C LEU A 440 9.38 -12.99 16.71
N GLU A 441 8.46 -13.27 17.63
CA GLU A 441 7.77 -14.55 17.75
C GLU A 441 6.26 -14.34 17.63
N ILE A 442 5.57 -15.21 16.89
CA ILE A 442 4.11 -15.24 16.88
C ILE A 442 3.64 -15.89 18.20
N ARG A 443 3.22 -15.06 19.16
CA ARG A 443 2.67 -15.53 20.44
C ARG A 443 1.27 -16.10 20.28
N MET A 444 0.50 -15.48 19.39
CA MET A 444 -0.85 -15.92 19.10
C MET A 444 -1.20 -15.67 17.64
N GLN A 445 -1.81 -16.67 17.02
CA GLN A 445 -2.43 -16.57 15.72
C GLN A 445 -3.86 -17.10 15.78
N LYS A 446 -4.84 -16.27 15.44
CA LYS A 446 -6.27 -16.65 15.46
C LYS A 446 -6.91 -16.40 14.09
N HIS A 447 -7.58 -17.41 13.57
CA HIS A 447 -8.37 -17.31 12.36
C HIS A 447 -9.87 -17.36 12.70
N VAL A 448 -10.60 -16.34 12.26
CA VAL A 448 -12.03 -16.18 12.51
C VAL A 448 -12.80 -16.29 11.20
N SER A 449 -13.89 -17.06 11.21
CA SER A 449 -14.81 -17.18 10.09
C SER A 449 -15.56 -15.88 9.83
N ASP A 450 -16.05 -15.70 8.60
CA ASP A 450 -17.04 -14.64 8.40
C ASP A 450 -18.29 -14.92 9.24
N GLY A 451 -18.99 -13.85 9.61
CA GLY A 451 -20.26 -13.97 10.31
C GLY A 451 -21.34 -14.59 9.44
N THR A 452 -22.41 -15.08 10.06
CA THR A 452 -23.47 -15.87 9.41
C THR A 452 -24.24 -15.12 8.31
N GLY A 453 -24.19 -13.79 8.32
CA GLY A 453 -24.83 -12.93 7.32
C GLY A 453 -23.98 -12.62 6.08
N VAL A 454 -22.77 -13.18 5.96
CA VAL A 454 -21.85 -12.86 4.86
C VAL A 454 -22.02 -13.81 3.69
N LYS A 455 -22.15 -13.22 2.49
CA LYS A 455 -21.97 -13.93 1.23
C LYS A 455 -20.84 -13.29 0.44
N ARG A 456 -19.98 -14.09 -0.19
CA ARG A 456 -18.85 -13.60 -0.98
C ARG A 456 -18.84 -14.24 -2.36
N PHE A 457 -18.69 -13.42 -3.39
CA PHE A 457 -18.57 -13.86 -4.77
C PHE A 457 -17.29 -13.31 -5.38
N GLN A 458 -16.61 -14.13 -6.18
CA GLN A 458 -15.29 -13.77 -6.72
C GLN A 458 -15.19 -14.03 -8.23
N LEU A 459 -14.53 -13.09 -8.91
CA LEU A 459 -14.14 -13.21 -10.31
C LEU A 459 -12.99 -14.22 -10.46
N THR A 460 -13.07 -15.19 -11.37
CA THR A 460 -12.07 -16.28 -11.45
C THR A 460 -11.13 -16.24 -12.64
N ASP A 461 -11.53 -15.61 -13.75
CA ASP A 461 -10.84 -15.72 -15.04
C ASP A 461 -9.95 -14.52 -15.37
N THR A 462 -9.94 -13.48 -14.52
CA THR A 462 -9.04 -12.33 -14.67
C THR A 462 -8.76 -11.62 -13.35
N SER A 463 -7.53 -11.11 -13.21
CA SER A 463 -7.12 -10.29 -12.06
C SER A 463 -7.66 -8.86 -12.11
N LEU A 464 -8.26 -8.47 -13.24
CA LEU A 464 -8.78 -7.12 -13.53
C LEU A 464 -7.74 -6.02 -13.24
N SER A 465 -6.54 -6.15 -13.81
CA SER A 465 -5.40 -5.25 -13.55
C SER A 465 -5.72 -3.76 -13.77
N TYR A 466 -4.89 -2.88 -13.20
CA TYR A 466 -4.99 -1.44 -13.44
C TYR A 466 -4.83 -1.10 -14.93
N SER A 467 -3.99 -1.83 -15.66
CA SER A 467 -3.86 -1.70 -17.12
C SER A 467 -5.14 -2.11 -17.86
N THR A 468 -5.83 -3.15 -17.40
CA THR A 468 -7.13 -3.55 -17.95
C THR A 468 -8.17 -2.45 -17.72
N LEU A 469 -8.17 -1.86 -16.52
CA LEU A 469 -9.07 -0.77 -16.16
C LEU A 469 -8.77 0.54 -16.91
N SER A 470 -7.50 0.89 -17.11
CA SER A 470 -7.10 2.11 -17.81
C SER A 470 -7.21 2.00 -19.33
N SER A 471 -7.09 0.80 -19.90
CA SER A 471 -7.19 0.58 -21.35
C SER A 471 -8.59 0.79 -21.94
N SER A 472 -9.64 0.90 -21.11
CA SER A 472 -11.00 1.10 -21.58
C SER A 472 -11.78 2.12 -20.75
N SER A 473 -12.28 3.15 -21.43
CA SER A 473 -13.20 4.15 -20.86
C SER A 473 -14.54 3.57 -20.38
N LYS A 474 -14.83 2.29 -20.67
CA LYS A 474 -16.06 1.62 -20.22
C LYS A 474 -16.01 1.18 -18.77
N TRP A 475 -14.83 0.93 -18.20
CA TRP A 475 -14.71 0.40 -16.83
C TRP A 475 -15.28 1.31 -15.74
N PRO A 476 -15.04 2.64 -15.75
CA PRO A 476 -15.73 3.56 -14.84
C PRO A 476 -17.24 3.37 -14.87
N ALA A 477 -17.82 3.28 -16.06
CA ALA A 477 -19.26 3.08 -16.26
C ALA A 477 -19.75 1.71 -15.75
N ARG A 478 -18.97 0.63 -15.97
CA ARG A 478 -19.30 -0.72 -15.49
C ARG A 478 -19.29 -0.81 -13.97
N LEU A 479 -18.24 -0.30 -13.33
CA LEU A 479 -18.11 -0.33 -11.87
C LEU A 479 -19.21 0.50 -11.21
N ARG A 480 -19.50 1.68 -11.77
CA ARG A 480 -20.64 2.50 -11.34
C ARG A 480 -21.96 1.75 -11.48
N LEU A 481 -22.25 1.22 -12.67
CA LEU A 481 -23.50 0.48 -12.90
C LEU A 481 -23.64 -0.70 -11.94
N TRP A 482 -22.56 -1.45 -11.70
CA TRP A 482 -22.59 -2.55 -10.77
C TRP A 482 -22.86 -2.10 -9.33
N SER A 483 -22.26 -0.99 -8.88
CA SER A 483 -22.56 -0.42 -7.56
C SER A 483 -24.02 0.02 -7.42
N GLU A 484 -24.62 0.57 -8.47
CA GLU A 484 -26.01 0.98 -8.48
C GLU A 484 -26.98 -0.22 -8.49
N ILE A 485 -26.61 -1.29 -9.19
CA ILE A 485 -27.34 -2.57 -9.19
C ILE A 485 -27.25 -3.24 -7.82
N CYS A 486 -26.06 -3.31 -7.21
CA CYS A 486 -25.89 -3.80 -5.83
C CYS A 486 -26.72 -2.98 -4.84
N HIS A 487 -26.77 -1.66 -5.02
CA HIS A 487 -27.60 -0.81 -4.16
C HIS A 487 -29.09 -1.14 -4.30
N THR A 488 -29.57 -1.41 -5.51
CA THR A 488 -30.95 -1.88 -5.75
C THR A 488 -31.22 -3.25 -5.12
N MET A 489 -30.24 -4.17 -5.12
CA MET A 489 -30.41 -5.51 -4.57
C MET A 489 -30.32 -5.57 -3.04
N PHE A 490 -29.44 -4.76 -2.45
CA PHE A 490 -29.00 -4.93 -1.06
C PHE A 490 -29.14 -3.67 -0.20
N GLY A 491 -29.10 -2.47 -0.77
CA GLY A 491 -29.10 -1.21 -0.02
C GLY A 491 -27.74 -0.51 -0.01
N GLN A 492 -27.27 -0.09 1.15
CA GLN A 492 -26.02 0.68 1.27
C GLN A 492 -24.86 -0.08 0.64
N THR A 493 -24.14 0.55 -0.29
CA THR A 493 -23.13 -0.14 -1.10
C THR A 493 -21.78 0.56 -1.01
N GLY A 494 -20.74 -0.17 -0.65
CA GLY A 494 -19.35 0.28 -0.74
C GLY A 494 -18.70 -0.13 -2.06
N LEU A 495 -17.95 0.77 -2.69
CA LEU A 495 -17.11 0.48 -3.84
C LEU A 495 -15.67 0.94 -3.56
N LEU A 496 -14.77 -0.03 -3.42
CA LEU A 496 -13.33 0.16 -3.26
C LEU A 496 -12.62 -0.06 -4.61
N LEU A 497 -11.85 0.93 -5.04
CA LEU A 497 -11.27 0.95 -6.40
C LEU A 497 -9.86 1.58 -6.44
N PRO A 498 -9.15 1.51 -7.58
CA PRO A 498 -7.87 2.21 -7.75
C PRO A 498 -8.06 3.73 -7.73
N LYS A 499 -7.16 4.47 -7.06
CA LYS A 499 -7.28 5.92 -6.85
C LYS A 499 -7.52 6.71 -8.16
N PHE A 500 -6.91 6.31 -9.27
CA PHE A 500 -7.02 7.00 -10.55
C PHE A 500 -8.44 6.95 -11.16
N LEU A 501 -9.27 5.98 -10.78
CA LEU A 501 -10.66 5.88 -11.26
C LEU A 501 -11.65 6.71 -10.42
N ARG A 502 -11.22 7.21 -9.26
CA ARG A 502 -12.12 7.88 -8.31
C ARG A 502 -12.78 9.11 -8.94
N SER A 503 -11.98 9.97 -9.58
CA SER A 503 -12.47 11.20 -10.22
C SER A 503 -13.48 10.95 -11.33
N ASP A 504 -13.43 9.78 -11.97
CA ASP A 504 -14.32 9.44 -13.08
C ASP A 504 -15.68 8.90 -12.60
N ILE A 505 -15.75 8.39 -11.37
CA ILE A 505 -16.93 7.72 -10.81
C ILE A 505 -17.64 8.58 -9.76
N GLU A 506 -16.89 9.32 -8.94
CA GLU A 506 -17.41 10.17 -7.85
C GLU A 506 -18.48 11.19 -8.30
N PRO A 507 -18.36 11.84 -9.47
CA PRO A 507 -19.40 12.76 -9.94
C PRO A 507 -20.76 12.09 -10.13
N ASN A 508 -21.79 12.63 -9.47
CA ASN A 508 -23.19 12.20 -9.59
C ASN A 508 -23.45 10.75 -9.15
N LEU A 509 -22.68 10.24 -8.18
CA LEU A 509 -22.95 8.93 -7.58
C LEU A 509 -24.26 8.97 -6.79
N ARG A 510 -25.06 7.89 -6.88
CA ARG A 510 -26.32 7.77 -6.13
C ARG A 510 -26.06 7.83 -4.62
N GLU A 511 -26.95 8.50 -3.89
CA GLU A 511 -26.92 8.51 -2.43
C GLU A 511 -27.02 7.07 -1.88
N GLY A 512 -26.23 6.78 -0.84
CA GLY A 512 -26.11 5.43 -0.28
C GLY A 512 -25.08 4.53 -0.99
N ILE A 513 -24.32 5.07 -1.96
CA ILE A 513 -23.12 4.43 -2.47
C ILE A 513 -21.89 5.19 -1.95
N MET A 514 -20.96 4.45 -1.32
CA MET A 514 -19.74 5.00 -0.74
C MET A 514 -18.53 4.61 -1.56
N LEU A 515 -17.64 5.56 -1.85
CA LEU A 515 -16.39 5.31 -2.57
C LEU A 515 -15.20 5.29 -1.63
N GLY A 516 -14.26 4.39 -1.91
CA GLY A 516 -12.93 4.38 -1.29
C GLY A 516 -11.88 3.84 -2.25
N HIS A 517 -10.62 3.88 -1.84
CA HIS A 517 -9.52 3.37 -2.65
C HIS A 517 -8.42 2.68 -1.85
N PHE A 518 -7.65 1.81 -2.52
CA PHE A 518 -6.59 1.02 -1.89
C PHE A 518 -5.56 1.87 -1.11
N GLY A 519 -5.24 3.07 -1.59
CA GLY A 519 -4.31 3.99 -0.92
C GLY A 519 -4.85 4.71 0.33
N ASP A 520 -6.12 4.51 0.71
CA ASP A 520 -6.75 5.13 1.88
C ASP A 520 -7.66 4.11 2.60
N LEU A 521 -7.30 2.83 2.55
CA LEU A 521 -8.01 1.80 3.31
C LEU A 521 -7.80 2.01 4.81
N LYS A 522 -6.61 2.46 5.21
CA LYS A 522 -6.20 2.62 6.59
C LYS A 522 -6.92 3.82 7.25
N GLY A 523 -7.90 3.52 8.10
CA GLY A 523 -8.51 4.48 9.03
C GLY A 523 -9.93 4.91 8.65
N THR A 524 -10.56 4.26 7.69
CA THR A 524 -11.97 4.50 7.37
C THR A 524 -12.86 3.37 7.90
N ASN A 525 -13.85 3.75 8.73
CA ASN A 525 -14.94 2.88 9.20
C ASN A 525 -16.23 3.12 8.40
N ASN A 526 -16.16 3.88 7.30
CA ASN A 526 -17.36 4.27 6.54
C ASN A 526 -18.09 3.04 5.97
N PHE A 527 -17.35 1.97 5.67
CA PHE A 527 -17.90 0.74 5.08
C PHE A 527 -18.46 -0.26 6.10
N GLN A 528 -18.45 0.06 7.40
CA GLN A 528 -18.77 -0.94 8.44
C GLN A 528 -20.24 -1.41 8.41
N HIS A 529 -21.16 -0.61 7.87
CA HIS A 529 -22.60 -0.87 7.81
C HIS A 529 -23.14 -0.99 6.38
N VAL A 530 -22.29 -1.21 5.39
CA VAL A 530 -22.78 -1.44 4.02
C VAL A 530 -23.41 -2.82 3.90
N ASP A 531 -24.48 -2.95 3.12
CA ASP A 531 -25.14 -4.21 2.81
C ASP A 531 -24.44 -4.96 1.67
N ALA A 532 -23.70 -4.22 0.82
CA ALA A 532 -22.83 -4.77 -0.21
C ALA A 532 -21.46 -4.07 -0.26
N LEU A 533 -20.39 -4.82 -0.50
CA LEU A 533 -19.04 -4.29 -0.68
C LEU A 533 -18.39 -4.84 -1.94
N ILE A 534 -18.01 -3.95 -2.85
CA ILE A 534 -17.32 -4.28 -4.10
C ILE A 534 -15.85 -3.89 -3.93
N VAL A 535 -14.95 -4.86 -4.10
CA VAL A 535 -13.50 -4.65 -4.17
C VAL A 535 -13.07 -4.83 -5.63
N ALA A 536 -12.83 -3.72 -6.32
CA ALA A 536 -12.51 -3.73 -7.75
C ALA A 536 -11.00 -3.73 -7.99
N SER A 537 -10.48 -4.76 -8.68
CA SER A 537 -9.04 -4.96 -8.96
C SER A 537 -8.22 -5.30 -7.71
N ARG A 538 -6.90 -5.33 -7.89
CA ARG A 538 -5.85 -5.51 -6.89
C ARG A 538 -4.71 -4.51 -7.10
N PRO A 539 -4.03 -4.02 -6.04
CA PRO A 539 -2.71 -3.42 -6.17
C PRO A 539 -1.70 -4.46 -6.66
N ALA A 540 -0.73 -4.04 -7.47
CA ALA A 540 0.31 -4.89 -8.01
C ALA A 540 1.67 -4.18 -7.92
N VAL A 541 2.73 -4.95 -7.71
CA VAL A 541 4.11 -4.46 -7.73
C VAL A 541 4.84 -5.13 -8.90
N ASN A 542 5.80 -4.43 -9.50
CA ASN A 542 6.63 -5.03 -10.54
C ASN A 542 7.63 -6.02 -9.91
N PRO A 543 7.94 -7.18 -10.54
CA PRO A 543 8.89 -8.15 -9.98
C PRO A 543 10.20 -7.54 -9.53
N ARG A 544 10.80 -6.66 -10.34
CA ARG A 544 12.07 -6.01 -10.04
C ARG A 544 11.98 -5.09 -8.82
N GLN A 545 10.84 -4.42 -8.63
CA GLN A 545 10.60 -3.60 -7.45
C GLN A 545 10.43 -4.45 -6.19
N ALA A 546 9.74 -5.59 -6.31
CA ALA A 546 9.56 -6.54 -5.20
C ALA A 546 10.90 -7.17 -4.80
N GLU A 547 11.70 -7.61 -5.77
CA GLU A 547 13.06 -8.13 -5.54
C GLU A 547 13.97 -7.09 -4.88
N ARG A 548 13.92 -5.84 -5.34
CA ARG A 548 14.70 -4.73 -4.77
C ARG A 548 14.30 -4.46 -3.33
N ALA A 549 13.01 -4.36 -3.05
CA ALA A 549 12.50 -4.16 -1.69
C ALA A 549 12.87 -5.32 -0.77
N ALA A 550 12.77 -6.57 -1.26
CA ALA A 550 13.20 -7.75 -0.52
C ALA A 550 14.69 -7.67 -0.16
N ALA A 551 15.57 -7.41 -1.15
CA ALA A 551 17.02 -7.30 -0.92
C ALA A 551 17.38 -6.19 0.07
N ILE A 552 16.65 -5.08 0.07
CA ILE A 552 16.86 -3.97 1.01
C ILE A 552 16.45 -4.35 2.43
N ILE A 553 15.32 -5.06 2.59
CA ILE A 553 14.82 -5.46 3.90
C ILE A 553 15.69 -6.58 4.50
N THR A 554 16.06 -7.57 3.69
CA THR A 554 16.71 -8.79 4.16
C THR A 554 18.23 -8.68 4.22
N TRP A 555 18.83 -7.78 3.43
CA TRP A 555 20.26 -7.81 3.14
C TRP A 555 20.72 -9.19 2.65
N GLU A 556 19.94 -9.83 1.76
CA GLU A 556 20.29 -11.11 1.12
C GLU A 556 20.35 -10.96 -0.41
N ASN A 557 21.07 -11.87 -1.07
CA ASN A 557 21.08 -12.00 -2.53
C ASN A 557 19.76 -12.61 -3.01
N ILE A 558 18.83 -11.74 -3.44
CA ILE A 558 17.52 -12.16 -3.94
C ILE A 558 17.65 -12.75 -5.34
N GLN A 559 17.09 -13.95 -5.52
CA GLN A 559 17.03 -14.59 -6.84
C GLN A 559 16.17 -13.73 -7.78
N SER A 560 16.79 -13.16 -8.80
CA SER A 560 16.07 -12.42 -9.85
C SER A 560 15.28 -13.40 -10.74
N LEU A 561 14.16 -12.93 -11.30
CA LEU A 561 13.48 -13.69 -12.35
C LEU A 561 14.39 -13.92 -13.57
N GLU A 562 14.24 -15.09 -14.20
CA GLU A 562 14.94 -15.40 -15.45
C GLU A 562 14.52 -14.43 -16.57
N GLU A 563 15.44 -14.13 -17.50
CA GLU A 563 15.25 -13.09 -18.53
C GLU A 563 14.01 -13.28 -19.42
N GLN A 564 13.53 -14.52 -19.54
CA GLN A 564 12.30 -14.86 -20.26
C GLN A 564 11.01 -14.33 -19.61
N TYR A 565 11.05 -13.94 -18.33
CA TYR A 565 9.89 -13.48 -17.58
C TYR A 565 9.88 -11.95 -17.47
N ASP A 566 9.00 -11.31 -18.24
CA ASP A 566 8.69 -9.88 -18.08
C ASP A 566 7.77 -9.59 -16.87
N TRP A 567 7.11 -10.63 -16.36
CA TRP A 567 6.19 -10.59 -15.23
C TRP A 567 6.34 -11.86 -14.37
N TYR A 568 5.68 -11.92 -13.22
CA TYR A 568 5.73 -13.11 -12.36
C TYR A 568 5.31 -14.39 -13.12
N PRO A 569 6.02 -15.51 -12.90
CA PRO A 569 5.51 -16.83 -13.26
C PRO A 569 4.12 -17.06 -12.68
N ARG A 570 3.33 -17.89 -13.37
CA ARG A 570 1.98 -18.26 -12.93
C ARG A 570 1.94 -19.71 -12.46
N GLU A 571 1.34 -19.92 -11.30
CA GLU A 571 1.00 -21.24 -10.79
C GLU A 571 -0.51 -21.38 -10.59
N GLU A 572 -1.00 -22.61 -10.52
CA GLU A 572 -2.38 -22.86 -10.12
C GLU A 572 -2.54 -22.68 -8.61
N ALA A 573 -3.56 -21.93 -8.21
CA ALA A 573 -3.92 -21.72 -6.83
C ALA A 573 -5.44 -21.88 -6.63
N PRO A 574 -5.89 -22.38 -5.47
CA PRO A 574 -7.31 -22.62 -5.23
C PRO A 574 -8.02 -21.37 -4.67
N ILE A 575 -9.20 -21.07 -5.21
CA ILE A 575 -10.23 -20.28 -4.52
C ILE A 575 -11.14 -21.26 -3.77
N LEU A 576 -11.19 -21.14 -2.45
CA LEU A 576 -11.86 -22.11 -1.59
C LEU A 576 -13.37 -21.91 -1.54
N TYR A 577 -14.14 -22.99 -1.68
CA TYR A 577 -15.59 -22.96 -1.51
C TYR A 577 -15.99 -23.02 -0.03
N ARG A 578 -16.90 -22.12 0.39
CA ARG A 578 -17.33 -21.99 1.80
C ARG A 578 -18.03 -23.24 2.32
N GLN A 579 -19.00 -23.77 1.58
CA GLN A 579 -19.84 -24.85 2.09
C GLN A 579 -19.10 -26.19 2.16
N ASN A 580 -18.08 -26.37 1.32
CA ASN A 580 -17.28 -27.59 1.34
C ASN A 580 -15.85 -27.29 0.87
N ARG A 581 -14.91 -27.29 1.83
CA ARG A 581 -13.50 -27.01 1.59
C ARG A 581 -12.77 -28.07 0.75
N ALA A 582 -13.39 -29.23 0.51
CA ALA A 582 -12.87 -30.19 -0.46
C ALA A 582 -13.07 -29.73 -1.92
N TYR A 583 -13.93 -28.74 -2.15
CA TYR A 583 -14.11 -28.12 -3.46
C TYR A 583 -13.44 -26.76 -3.52
N SER A 584 -12.80 -26.49 -4.66
CA SER A 584 -12.18 -25.21 -4.97
C SER A 584 -12.26 -24.96 -6.47
N TRP A 585 -12.08 -23.69 -6.84
CA TRP A 585 -11.85 -23.30 -8.23
C TRP A 585 -10.36 -23.06 -8.44
N SER A 586 -9.75 -23.76 -9.39
CA SER A 586 -8.35 -23.52 -9.77
C SER A 586 -8.26 -22.24 -10.60
N VAL A 587 -7.36 -21.34 -10.20
CA VAL A 587 -7.08 -20.08 -10.90
C VAL A 587 -5.58 -19.91 -11.09
N TRP A 588 -5.21 -19.23 -12.16
CA TRP A 588 -3.82 -18.85 -12.38
C TRP A 588 -3.44 -17.66 -11.50
N HIS A 589 -2.38 -17.84 -10.72
CA HIS A 589 -1.91 -16.90 -9.73
C HIS A 589 -0.45 -16.50 -9.98
N ASP A 590 -0.18 -15.20 -9.90
CA ASP A 590 1.17 -14.64 -10.07
C ASP A 590 2.00 -14.93 -8.81
N LYS A 591 3.16 -15.57 -8.95
CA LYS A 591 4.05 -15.87 -7.82
C LYS A 591 5.52 -15.71 -8.17
N HIS A 592 6.28 -15.22 -7.20
CA HIS A 592 7.73 -15.14 -7.29
C HIS A 592 8.39 -16.39 -6.69
N PRO A 593 9.43 -16.98 -7.32
CA PRO A 593 10.13 -18.15 -6.78
C PRO A 593 10.93 -17.86 -5.50
N ASP A 594 11.55 -16.69 -5.40
CA ASP A 594 12.20 -16.23 -4.17
C ASP A 594 11.16 -15.90 -3.08
N ARG A 595 11.33 -16.51 -1.90
CA ARG A 595 10.39 -16.41 -0.76
C ARG A 595 10.22 -14.99 -0.22
N PHE A 596 11.25 -14.15 -0.26
CA PHE A 596 11.19 -12.79 0.28
C PHE A 596 10.60 -11.81 -0.73
N ALA A 597 10.97 -11.94 -2.00
CA ALA A 597 10.31 -11.18 -3.07
C ALA A 597 8.82 -11.54 -3.17
N GLU A 598 8.47 -12.82 -2.93
CA GLU A 598 7.09 -13.27 -2.84
C GLU A 598 6.37 -12.67 -1.62
N ALA A 599 7.00 -12.64 -0.44
CA ALA A 599 6.42 -11.98 0.74
C ALA A 599 6.16 -10.48 0.51
N VAL A 600 7.06 -9.79 -0.20
CA VAL A 600 6.85 -8.38 -0.61
C VAL A 600 5.66 -8.28 -1.57
N ARG A 601 5.60 -9.12 -2.62
CA ARG A 601 4.48 -9.14 -3.57
C ARG A 601 3.15 -9.37 -2.85
N HIS A 602 3.14 -10.33 -1.93
CA HIS A 602 1.97 -10.75 -1.16
C HIS A 602 1.46 -9.65 -0.21
N SER A 603 2.35 -8.93 0.47
CA SER A 603 1.96 -7.77 1.31
C SER A 603 1.35 -6.61 0.51
N ILE A 604 1.72 -6.45 -0.76
CA ILE A 604 1.16 -5.38 -1.60
C ILE A 604 -0.17 -5.84 -2.21
N THR A 605 -0.24 -7.08 -2.68
CA THR A 605 -1.37 -7.57 -3.48
C THR A 605 -2.48 -8.14 -2.59
N GLU A 606 -2.27 -9.32 -2.01
CA GLU A 606 -3.27 -10.09 -1.26
C GLU A 606 -3.64 -9.40 0.05
N ALA A 607 -2.65 -8.94 0.82
CA ALA A 607 -2.91 -8.26 2.09
C ALA A 607 -3.76 -6.98 1.88
N SER A 608 -3.55 -6.25 0.78
CA SER A 608 -4.39 -5.09 0.44
C SER A 608 -5.83 -5.48 0.11
N ILE A 609 -6.05 -6.61 -0.59
CA ILE A 609 -7.40 -7.14 -0.87
C ILE A 609 -8.06 -7.58 0.44
N GLU A 610 -7.35 -8.29 1.31
CA GLU A 610 -7.87 -8.73 2.61
C GLU A 610 -8.23 -7.55 3.51
N GLN A 611 -7.40 -6.50 3.51
CA GLN A 611 -7.68 -5.26 4.22
C GLN A 611 -8.87 -4.51 3.62
N ALA A 612 -9.02 -4.50 2.29
CA ALA A 612 -10.15 -3.89 1.60
C ALA A 612 -11.47 -4.61 1.93
N ALA A 613 -11.52 -5.93 1.75
CA ALA A 613 -12.67 -6.75 2.11
C ALA A 613 -12.97 -6.67 3.62
N GLY A 614 -11.94 -6.57 4.46
CA GLY A 614 -12.08 -6.35 5.90
C GLY A 614 -12.80 -5.05 6.30
N ARG A 615 -12.94 -4.06 5.41
CA ARG A 615 -13.66 -2.81 5.71
C ARG A 615 -15.16 -3.02 5.89
N GLY A 616 -15.73 -4.05 5.28
CA GLY A 616 -17.12 -4.46 5.50
C GLY A 616 -17.38 -5.09 6.88
N ARG A 617 -16.32 -5.37 7.66
CA ARG A 617 -16.37 -6.05 8.97
C ARG A 617 -17.05 -7.42 8.90
N SER A 618 -16.71 -8.22 7.88
CA SER A 618 -17.34 -9.51 7.57
C SER A 618 -17.47 -10.46 8.77
N THR A 619 -16.47 -10.51 9.65
CA THR A 619 -16.48 -11.35 10.86
C THR A 619 -17.55 -10.99 11.90
N ARG A 620 -18.18 -9.81 11.80
CA ARG A 620 -19.18 -9.30 12.77
C ARG A 620 -20.60 -9.23 12.20
N ARG A 621 -20.82 -9.70 10.98
CA ARG A 621 -22.12 -9.62 10.30
C ARG A 621 -23.03 -10.77 10.68
N SER A 622 -24.33 -10.51 10.69
CA SER A 622 -25.36 -11.48 11.10
C SER A 622 -26.46 -11.55 10.05
N ALA A 623 -27.36 -12.53 10.15
CA ALA A 623 -28.51 -12.61 9.25
C ALA A 623 -29.38 -11.33 9.25
N THR A 624 -29.40 -10.57 10.35
CA THR A 624 -30.13 -9.29 10.48
C THR A 624 -29.35 -8.08 9.98
N GLU A 625 -28.04 -8.19 9.84
CA GLU A 625 -27.16 -7.16 9.27
C GLU A 625 -26.25 -7.84 8.23
N PRO A 626 -26.81 -8.20 7.05
CA PRO A 626 -26.10 -9.00 6.06
C PRO A 626 -25.01 -8.18 5.35
N LEU A 627 -24.09 -8.89 4.70
CA LEU A 627 -23.08 -8.28 3.83
C LEU A 627 -22.83 -9.18 2.63
N THR A 628 -22.99 -8.62 1.43
CA THR A 628 -22.63 -9.28 0.17
C THR A 628 -21.34 -8.68 -0.40
N GLU A 629 -20.28 -9.47 -0.51
CA GLU A 629 -18.98 -9.05 -1.02
C GLU A 629 -18.76 -9.52 -2.46
N TYR A 630 -18.28 -8.60 -3.31
CA TYR A 630 -17.84 -8.90 -4.67
C TYR A 630 -16.36 -8.58 -4.82
N LEU A 631 -15.54 -9.62 -4.97
CA LEU A 631 -14.11 -9.48 -5.28
C LEU A 631 -13.93 -9.55 -6.80
N LEU A 632 -13.71 -8.39 -7.43
CA LEU A 632 -13.52 -8.31 -8.89
C LEU A 632 -12.03 -8.52 -9.25
N THR A 633 -11.48 -9.66 -8.83
CA THR A 633 -10.12 -10.11 -9.15
C THR A 633 -9.99 -11.61 -8.92
N SER A 634 -9.25 -12.31 -9.78
CA SER A 634 -8.90 -13.73 -9.65
C SER A 634 -7.81 -14.04 -8.63
N VAL A 635 -7.26 -13.03 -7.95
CA VAL A 635 -6.23 -13.25 -6.93
C VAL A 635 -6.84 -14.06 -5.77
N PRO A 636 -6.30 -15.25 -5.46
CA PRO A 636 -6.75 -16.03 -4.32
C PRO A 636 -6.62 -15.26 -3.01
N THR A 637 -7.57 -15.45 -2.10
CA THR A 637 -7.51 -14.90 -0.75
C THR A 637 -7.69 -16.02 0.25
N ASN A 638 -7.29 -15.83 1.51
CA ASN A 638 -7.52 -16.81 2.57
C ASN A 638 -9.00 -16.94 2.98
N ARG A 639 -9.89 -16.20 2.30
CA ARG A 639 -11.30 -16.12 2.62
C ARG A 639 -12.11 -16.97 1.66
N PRO A 640 -12.90 -17.94 2.14
CA PRO A 640 -13.73 -18.75 1.27
C PRO A 640 -14.85 -17.93 0.62
N VAL A 641 -15.34 -18.43 -0.51
CA VAL A 641 -16.40 -17.80 -1.31
C VAL A 641 -17.64 -18.70 -1.42
N ASP A 642 -18.78 -18.08 -1.67
CA ASP A 642 -20.09 -18.72 -1.82
C ASP A 642 -20.45 -18.98 -3.29
N GLY A 643 -19.70 -18.37 -4.21
CA GLY A 643 -19.82 -18.59 -5.65
C GLY A 643 -18.77 -17.80 -6.42
N VAL A 644 -18.70 -18.08 -7.72
CA VAL A 644 -17.76 -17.43 -8.63
C VAL A 644 -18.43 -17.03 -9.92
N PHE A 645 -17.84 -16.05 -10.62
CA PHE A 645 -18.30 -15.60 -11.92
C PHE A 645 -17.13 -15.23 -12.83
N SER A 646 -17.39 -15.13 -14.13
CA SER A 646 -16.43 -14.75 -15.16
C SER A 646 -16.52 -13.26 -15.51
N VAL A 647 -15.48 -12.73 -16.16
CA VAL A 647 -15.49 -11.33 -16.65
C VAL A 647 -16.54 -11.14 -17.74
N ALA A 648 -16.85 -12.19 -18.51
CA ALA A 648 -17.91 -12.18 -19.51
C ALA A 648 -19.29 -12.03 -18.85
N GLN A 649 -19.54 -12.75 -17.75
CA GLN A 649 -20.77 -12.61 -16.95
C GLN A 649 -20.86 -11.21 -16.34
N LEU A 650 -19.77 -10.68 -15.76
CA LEU A 650 -19.73 -9.30 -15.24
C LEU A 650 -20.02 -8.29 -16.35
N LYS A 651 -19.45 -8.47 -17.54
CA LYS A 651 -19.69 -7.61 -18.70
C LYS A 651 -21.13 -7.67 -19.19
N ALA A 652 -21.79 -8.83 -19.10
CA ALA A 652 -23.20 -9.01 -19.45
C ALA A 652 -24.11 -8.32 -18.43
N ALA A 653 -23.89 -8.54 -17.13
CA ALA A 653 -24.59 -7.86 -16.04
C ALA A 653 -24.44 -6.34 -16.10
N THR A 654 -23.26 -5.84 -16.50
CA THR A 654 -22.97 -4.42 -16.68
C THR A 654 -23.08 -3.95 -18.14
N SER A 655 -23.91 -4.62 -18.95
CA SER A 655 -24.22 -4.20 -20.33
C SER A 655 -25.53 -3.40 -20.40
N TRP A 656 -26.07 -3.24 -21.60
CA TRP A 656 -27.42 -2.69 -21.81
C TRP A 656 -28.49 -3.43 -21.00
N ILE A 657 -28.29 -4.72 -20.66
CA ILE A 657 -29.20 -5.48 -19.80
C ILE A 657 -29.29 -4.83 -18.42
N GLY A 658 -28.15 -4.67 -17.75
CA GLY A 658 -28.09 -4.03 -16.43
C GLY A 658 -28.56 -2.58 -16.46
N VAL A 659 -28.24 -1.83 -17.53
CA VAL A 659 -28.74 -0.47 -17.70
C VAL A 659 -30.27 -0.45 -17.74
N LEU A 660 -30.90 -1.26 -18.60
CA LEU A 660 -32.37 -1.27 -18.70
C LEU A 660 -33.03 -1.72 -17.39
N LEU A 661 -32.53 -2.80 -16.77
CA LEU A 661 -33.06 -3.30 -15.51
C LEU A 661 -32.93 -2.29 -14.35
N GLN A 662 -31.79 -1.59 -14.28
CA GLN A 662 -31.57 -0.56 -13.28
C GLN A 662 -32.48 0.65 -13.49
N GLU A 663 -32.74 1.01 -14.74
CA GLU A 663 -33.66 2.09 -15.12
C GLU A 663 -35.14 1.67 -15.03
N GLY A 664 -35.41 0.44 -14.60
CA GLY A 664 -36.76 -0.07 -14.43
C GLY A 664 -37.49 -0.31 -15.74
N LEU A 665 -36.76 -0.62 -16.82
CA LEU A 665 -37.30 -0.93 -18.13
C LEU A 665 -36.85 -2.31 -18.59
N TRP A 666 -37.73 -3.02 -19.29
CA TRP A 666 -37.33 -4.20 -20.04
C TRP A 666 -38.18 -4.38 -21.29
N LEU A 667 -37.53 -4.75 -22.39
CA LEU A 667 -38.15 -5.01 -23.69
C LEU A 667 -37.86 -6.46 -24.08
N PRO A 668 -38.84 -7.37 -24.12
CA PRO A 668 -38.57 -8.77 -24.42
C PRO A 668 -37.97 -9.00 -25.81
N LEU A 669 -37.14 -10.03 -25.95
CA LEU A 669 -36.37 -10.33 -27.17
C LEU A 669 -37.27 -10.66 -28.36
N ALA A 670 -38.36 -11.42 -28.14
CA ALA A 670 -39.26 -11.91 -29.19
C ALA A 670 -40.34 -10.90 -29.65
N THR A 671 -40.27 -9.66 -29.20
CA THR A 671 -41.35 -8.68 -29.39
C THR A 671 -41.26 -7.92 -30.72
N LYS A 672 -42.32 -7.95 -31.53
CA LYS A 672 -42.42 -7.16 -32.77
C LYS A 672 -42.50 -5.66 -32.47
N GLY A 673 -41.80 -4.84 -33.26
CA GLY A 673 -41.77 -3.37 -33.09
C GLY A 673 -40.83 -2.87 -32.00
N ALA A 674 -40.03 -3.75 -31.37
CA ALA A 674 -39.13 -3.38 -30.28
C ALA A 674 -38.03 -2.39 -30.67
N GLY A 675 -37.62 -2.32 -31.95
CA GLY A 675 -36.54 -1.45 -32.42
C GLY A 675 -36.84 0.05 -32.24
N GLU A 676 -38.06 0.48 -32.55
CA GLU A 676 -38.46 1.89 -32.44
C GLU A 676 -38.54 2.34 -30.98
N LEU A 677 -39.13 1.51 -30.10
CA LEU A 677 -39.18 1.79 -28.67
C LEU A 677 -37.80 1.75 -28.03
N LEU A 678 -36.99 0.74 -28.37
CA LEU A 678 -35.61 0.64 -27.87
C LEU A 678 -34.85 1.92 -28.21
N HIS A 679 -34.90 2.36 -29.46
CA HIS A 679 -34.22 3.59 -29.88
C HIS A 679 -34.68 4.82 -29.06
N ARG A 680 -35.99 4.99 -28.84
CA ARG A 680 -36.52 6.07 -27.98
C ARG A 680 -36.04 5.96 -26.54
N PHE A 681 -36.07 4.78 -25.95
CA PHE A 681 -35.57 4.56 -24.58
C PHE A 681 -34.09 4.92 -24.48
N LEU A 682 -33.29 4.49 -25.45
CA LEU A 682 -31.87 4.82 -25.48
C LEU A 682 -31.63 6.33 -25.64
N LEU A 683 -32.44 7.04 -26.43
CA LEU A 683 -32.36 8.50 -26.53
C LEU A 683 -32.69 9.20 -25.21
N VAL A 684 -33.72 8.74 -24.49
CA VAL A 684 -34.06 9.24 -23.14
C VAL A 684 -32.88 9.05 -22.19
N LEU A 685 -32.30 7.85 -22.17
CA LEU A 685 -31.13 7.54 -21.34
C LEU A 685 -29.91 8.39 -21.71
N LYS A 686 -29.81 8.82 -22.97
CA LYS A 686 -28.75 9.71 -23.45
C LYS A 686 -29.00 11.17 -23.09
N SER A 687 -30.24 11.65 -23.11
CA SER A 687 -30.59 13.08 -22.97
C SER A 687 -30.77 13.53 -21.52
N GLN A 688 -31.33 12.67 -20.65
CA GLN A 688 -31.73 13.09 -19.30
C GLN A 688 -30.61 13.11 -18.26
N ARG A 689 -29.37 12.66 -18.57
CA ARG A 689 -28.30 12.56 -17.56
C ARG A 689 -26.93 13.12 -18.01
N PRO A 690 -26.27 13.94 -17.16
CA PRO A 690 -25.03 14.64 -17.51
C PRO A 690 -23.89 13.63 -17.77
N LYS A 691 -23.42 13.59 -19.02
CA LYS A 691 -22.51 12.57 -19.60
C LYS A 691 -22.98 11.13 -19.27
N PRO A 692 -23.68 10.42 -20.16
CA PRO A 692 -24.20 9.12 -19.78
C PRO A 692 -23.04 8.14 -19.82
N LEU A 693 -22.44 7.85 -18.67
CA LEU A 693 -21.49 6.74 -18.53
C LEU A 693 -22.08 5.46 -19.17
N TYR A 694 -23.40 5.27 -19.11
CA TYR A 694 -24.12 4.17 -19.78
C TYR A 694 -24.14 4.25 -21.30
N SER A 695 -24.06 5.45 -21.90
CA SER A 695 -23.92 5.57 -23.36
C SER A 695 -22.60 5.02 -23.87
N THR A 696 -21.58 4.84 -23.02
CA THR A 696 -20.35 4.11 -23.39
C THR A 696 -20.53 2.59 -23.35
N LEU A 697 -21.53 2.11 -22.58
CA LEU A 697 -21.90 0.71 -22.47
C LEU A 697 -22.86 0.29 -23.60
N ILE A 698 -23.64 1.24 -24.13
CA ILE A 698 -24.52 1.09 -25.29
C ILE A 698 -23.76 1.51 -26.55
N GLY A 699 -23.80 0.73 -27.64
CA GLY A 699 -23.05 1.08 -28.86
C GLY A 699 -23.64 2.31 -29.56
N LEU A 700 -22.78 3.18 -30.14
CA LEU A 700 -23.19 4.37 -30.91
C LEU A 700 -24.29 4.09 -31.96
N PRO A 701 -24.24 2.99 -32.74
CA PRO A 701 -25.28 2.71 -33.73
C PRO A 701 -26.68 2.62 -33.14
N ALA A 702 -26.82 2.24 -31.86
CA ALA A 702 -28.11 2.12 -31.22
C ALA A 702 -28.85 3.47 -31.05
N PHE A 703 -28.11 4.57 -31.09
CA PHE A 703 -28.65 5.92 -30.95
C PHE A 703 -28.91 6.62 -32.29
N GLU A 704 -28.62 6.00 -33.43
CA GLU A 704 -28.70 6.65 -34.75
C GLU A 704 -30.09 6.52 -35.39
N SER A 705 -30.69 5.34 -35.31
CA SER A 705 -32.04 5.09 -35.85
C SER A 705 -32.68 3.84 -35.24
N PRO A 706 -34.02 3.66 -35.37
CA PRO A 706 -34.71 2.43 -34.97
C PRO A 706 -34.14 1.15 -35.58
N ASN A 707 -33.79 1.19 -36.87
CA ASN A 707 -33.23 0.02 -37.57
C ASN A 707 -31.84 -0.31 -37.04
N ASN A 708 -31.01 0.70 -36.79
CA ASN A 708 -29.66 0.49 -36.24
C ASN A 708 -29.74 -0.01 -34.79
N ALA A 709 -30.70 0.46 -33.99
CA ALA A 709 -30.95 -0.05 -32.63
C ALA A 709 -31.36 -1.53 -32.63
N ALA A 710 -32.28 -1.92 -33.51
CA ALA A 710 -32.70 -3.32 -33.66
C ALA A 710 -31.54 -4.22 -34.13
N ALA A 711 -30.80 -3.79 -35.17
CA ALA A 711 -29.66 -4.52 -35.69
C ALA A 711 -28.52 -4.64 -34.66
N TRP A 712 -28.23 -3.55 -33.95
CA TRP A 712 -27.23 -3.54 -32.87
C TRP A 712 -27.61 -4.51 -31.75
N ARG A 713 -28.85 -4.47 -31.25
CA ARG A 713 -29.31 -5.39 -30.20
C ARG A 713 -29.22 -6.84 -30.65
N LYS A 714 -29.67 -7.14 -31.88
CA LYS A 714 -29.56 -8.48 -32.46
C LYS A 714 -28.11 -8.96 -32.50
N LYS A 715 -27.18 -8.10 -32.94
CA LYS A 715 -25.75 -8.39 -32.96
C LYS A 715 -25.19 -8.63 -31.55
N GLN A 716 -25.60 -7.86 -30.54
CA GLN A 716 -25.17 -8.09 -29.15
C GLN A 716 -25.55 -9.49 -28.65
N ILE A 717 -26.77 -9.94 -28.93
CA ILE A 717 -27.26 -11.27 -28.57
C ILE A 717 -26.54 -12.38 -29.35
N GLN A 718 -26.30 -12.17 -30.65
CA GLN A 718 -25.63 -13.17 -31.49
C GLN A 718 -24.14 -13.32 -31.16
N ASP A 719 -23.45 -12.22 -30.89
CA ASP A 719 -21.99 -12.20 -30.76
C ASP A 719 -21.52 -12.46 -29.31
N ASN A 720 -22.41 -12.38 -28.30
CA ASN A 720 -22.04 -12.50 -26.89
C ASN A 720 -22.93 -13.51 -26.15
N PHE A 721 -22.39 -14.70 -25.92
CA PHE A 721 -23.09 -15.80 -25.25
C PHE A 721 -23.67 -15.41 -23.88
N GLU A 722 -22.87 -14.79 -23.00
CA GLU A 722 -23.35 -14.41 -21.66
C GLU A 722 -24.43 -13.30 -21.70
N ILE A 723 -24.40 -12.40 -22.70
CA ILE A 723 -25.47 -11.41 -22.90
C ILE A 723 -26.75 -12.13 -23.34
N SER A 724 -26.65 -13.05 -24.29
CA SER A 724 -27.79 -13.85 -24.76
C SER A 724 -28.43 -14.64 -23.61
N ARG A 725 -27.60 -15.36 -22.85
CA ARG A 725 -28.02 -16.17 -21.70
C ARG A 725 -28.73 -15.33 -20.65
N LEU A 726 -28.14 -14.20 -20.24
CA LEU A 726 -28.74 -13.33 -19.22
C LEU A 726 -30.03 -12.68 -19.73
N ALA A 727 -30.06 -12.22 -20.98
CA ALA A 727 -31.27 -11.62 -21.55
C ALA A 727 -32.42 -12.62 -21.63
N GLN A 728 -32.14 -13.88 -22.00
CA GLN A 728 -33.15 -14.93 -22.01
C GLN A 728 -33.65 -15.25 -20.59
N ALA A 729 -32.75 -15.34 -19.60
CA ALA A 729 -33.13 -15.57 -18.21
C ALA A 729 -34.06 -14.46 -17.66
N VAL A 730 -33.83 -13.20 -18.05
CA VAL A 730 -34.72 -12.08 -17.70
C VAL A 730 -36.08 -12.21 -18.41
N ASP A 731 -36.08 -12.55 -19.70
CA ASP A 731 -37.31 -12.78 -20.46
C ASP A 731 -38.17 -13.88 -19.84
N ASP A 732 -37.56 -15.02 -19.53
CA ASP A 732 -38.24 -16.18 -18.94
C ASP A 732 -38.78 -15.82 -17.54
N ALA A 733 -37.95 -15.22 -16.68
CA ALA A 733 -38.35 -14.80 -15.35
C ALA A 733 -39.55 -13.83 -15.35
N LEU A 734 -39.55 -12.82 -16.23
CA LEU A 734 -40.66 -11.87 -16.34
C LEU A 734 -41.92 -12.50 -16.96
N GLN A 735 -41.77 -13.44 -17.89
CA GLN A 735 -42.91 -14.16 -18.49
C GLN A 735 -43.57 -15.11 -17.48
N GLU A 736 -42.78 -15.79 -16.65
CA GLU A 736 -43.23 -16.69 -15.60
C GLU A 736 -43.74 -15.96 -14.35
N GLY A 737 -43.54 -14.64 -14.26
CA GLY A 737 -43.91 -13.85 -13.09
C GLY A 737 -43.02 -14.12 -11.87
N ALA A 738 -41.77 -14.55 -12.11
CA ALA A 738 -40.79 -14.74 -11.06
C ALA A 738 -40.47 -13.42 -10.35
N THR A 739 -40.26 -13.49 -9.04
CA THR A 739 -39.96 -12.30 -8.22
C THR A 739 -38.54 -11.79 -8.40
N THR A 740 -37.64 -12.62 -8.94
CA THR A 740 -36.20 -12.34 -9.06
C THR A 740 -35.58 -13.05 -10.26
N VAL A 741 -34.45 -12.53 -10.75
CA VAL A 741 -33.57 -13.21 -11.72
C VAL A 741 -32.13 -13.25 -11.17
N GLU A 742 -31.41 -14.35 -11.38
CA GLU A 742 -30.02 -14.44 -10.94
C GLU A 742 -29.11 -13.54 -11.79
N MET A 743 -28.34 -12.69 -11.12
CA MET A 743 -27.32 -11.84 -11.72
C MET A 743 -26.07 -11.84 -10.84
N LEU A 744 -24.96 -12.38 -11.37
CA LEU A 744 -23.70 -12.59 -10.64
C LEU A 744 -23.92 -13.24 -9.27
N CYS A 745 -24.55 -14.42 -9.29
CA CYS A 745 -24.84 -15.25 -8.11
C CYS A 745 -25.80 -14.61 -7.08
N SER A 746 -26.49 -13.53 -7.44
CA SER A 746 -27.41 -12.83 -6.53
C SER A 746 -28.78 -12.57 -7.17
N PRO A 747 -29.86 -12.56 -6.37
CA PRO A 747 -31.21 -12.40 -6.89
C PRO A 747 -31.53 -10.92 -7.14
N PHE A 748 -31.55 -10.50 -8.40
CA PHE A 748 -32.02 -9.17 -8.78
C PHE A 748 -33.56 -9.10 -8.72
N PRO A 749 -34.15 -8.09 -8.05
CA PRO A 749 -35.58 -8.02 -7.86
C PRO A 749 -36.32 -7.66 -9.17
N LEU A 750 -37.32 -8.47 -9.49
CA LEU A 750 -38.25 -8.27 -10.62
C LEU A 750 -39.70 -8.09 -10.17
N LYS A 751 -40.01 -8.28 -8.88
CA LYS A 751 -41.39 -8.23 -8.32
C LYS A 751 -42.19 -6.97 -8.72
N ASP A 752 -41.52 -5.84 -8.87
CA ASP A 752 -42.15 -4.54 -9.15
C ASP A 752 -42.25 -4.25 -10.65
N PHE A 753 -41.81 -5.17 -11.51
CA PHE A 753 -41.94 -5.02 -12.97
C PHE A 753 -43.32 -5.48 -13.43
N GLN A 754 -44.09 -4.53 -13.94
CA GLN A 754 -45.41 -4.81 -14.49
C GLN A 754 -45.43 -4.70 -16.02
N PRO A 755 -46.20 -5.55 -16.70
CA PRO A 755 -46.29 -5.50 -18.15
C PRO A 755 -47.18 -4.36 -18.63
N ILE A 756 -46.76 -3.69 -19.70
CA ILE A 756 -47.56 -2.73 -20.47
C ILE A 756 -47.29 -2.93 -21.96
N ARG A 757 -48.29 -2.69 -22.81
CA ARG A 757 -48.08 -2.69 -24.26
C ARG A 757 -47.86 -1.26 -24.73
N ALA A 758 -46.75 -1.02 -25.41
CA ALA A 758 -46.41 0.30 -25.93
C ALA A 758 -46.06 0.24 -27.42
N LYS A 759 -46.19 1.37 -28.12
CA LYS A 759 -45.60 1.58 -29.45
C LYS A 759 -45.30 3.05 -29.67
N VAL A 760 -44.40 3.36 -30.59
CA VAL A 760 -44.23 4.74 -31.07
C VAL A 760 -45.48 5.12 -31.88
N ARG A 761 -45.97 6.36 -31.71
CA ARG A 761 -47.10 6.90 -32.51
C ARG A 761 -46.82 6.73 -34.00
N GLY A 762 -47.78 6.18 -34.74
CA GLY A 762 -47.63 5.84 -36.16
C GLY A 762 -47.00 4.47 -36.45
N ALA A 763 -46.45 3.78 -35.45
CA ALA A 763 -45.94 2.42 -35.62
C ALA A 763 -47.06 1.38 -35.80
N ARG A 764 -46.73 0.29 -36.51
CA ARG A 764 -47.70 -0.78 -36.83
C ARG A 764 -48.00 -1.72 -35.67
N TYR A 765 -47.02 -2.02 -34.81
CA TYR A 765 -47.13 -3.07 -33.80
C TYR A 765 -46.95 -2.54 -32.37
N PHE A 766 -47.82 -3.00 -31.45
CA PHE A 766 -47.60 -2.85 -30.02
C PHE A 766 -46.62 -3.90 -29.52
N ALA A 767 -45.54 -3.42 -28.92
CA ALA A 767 -44.53 -4.22 -28.25
C ALA A 767 -44.91 -4.43 -26.77
N GLN A 768 -44.61 -5.61 -26.23
CA GLN A 768 -44.59 -5.82 -24.79
C GLN A 768 -43.41 -5.06 -24.18
N VAL A 769 -43.67 -4.35 -23.09
CA VAL A 769 -42.67 -3.70 -22.24
C VAL A 769 -42.96 -4.13 -20.81
N TYR A 770 -41.92 -4.29 -19.99
CA TYR A 770 -42.06 -4.37 -18.54
C TYR A 770 -41.45 -3.12 -17.94
N VAL A 771 -42.17 -2.52 -16.99
CA VAL A 771 -41.78 -1.28 -16.35
C VAL A 771 -41.85 -1.44 -14.84
N ARG A 772 -40.85 -0.92 -14.12
CA ARG A 772 -40.82 -0.93 -12.66
C ARG A 772 -41.77 0.14 -12.12
N VAL A 773 -42.80 -0.29 -11.40
CA VAL A 773 -43.77 0.59 -10.76
C VAL A 773 -43.39 0.86 -9.30
N ASN A 774 -43.69 2.05 -8.81
CA ASN A 774 -43.68 2.36 -7.38
C ASN A 774 -45.02 1.97 -6.71
N ASP A 775 -45.09 2.05 -5.39
CA ASP A 775 -46.32 1.80 -4.64
C ASP A 775 -47.48 2.68 -5.15
N ASN A 776 -48.58 2.05 -5.54
CA ASN A 776 -49.77 2.68 -6.12
C ASN A 776 -49.58 3.40 -7.47
N GLU A 777 -48.46 3.16 -8.17
CA GLU A 777 -48.20 3.67 -9.52
C GLU A 777 -48.71 2.68 -10.58
N SER A 778 -49.49 3.15 -11.56
CA SER A 778 -49.86 2.32 -12.71
C SER A 778 -48.69 2.15 -13.68
N PRO A 779 -48.66 1.07 -14.49
CA PRO A 779 -47.60 0.88 -15.50
C PRO A 779 -47.47 2.05 -16.49
N GLU A 780 -48.56 2.77 -16.81
CA GLU A 780 -48.50 3.94 -17.68
C GLU A 780 -47.80 5.12 -16.99
N GLU A 781 -48.12 5.37 -15.72
CA GLU A 781 -47.50 6.43 -14.93
C GLU A 781 -46.00 6.16 -14.74
N ALA A 782 -45.63 4.90 -14.47
CA ALA A 782 -44.23 4.48 -14.37
C ALA A 782 -43.48 4.70 -15.68
N LEU A 783 -44.07 4.30 -16.82
CA LEU A 783 -43.46 4.53 -18.12
C LEU A 783 -43.32 6.04 -18.41
N ARG A 784 -44.32 6.85 -18.06
CA ARG A 784 -44.27 8.31 -18.21
C ARG A 784 -43.18 8.94 -17.35
N ARG A 785 -43.00 8.49 -16.10
CA ARG A 785 -41.92 8.94 -15.21
C ARG A 785 -40.55 8.65 -15.80
N ILE A 786 -40.37 7.50 -16.42
CA ILE A 786 -39.08 7.11 -17.02
C ILE A 786 -38.81 7.87 -18.32
N LEU A 787 -39.82 8.01 -19.18
CA LEU A 787 -39.64 8.65 -20.50
C LEU A 787 -39.71 10.18 -20.48
N GLY A 788 -40.33 10.77 -19.45
CA GLY A 788 -40.56 12.22 -19.40
C GLY A 788 -41.30 12.72 -20.63
N ASP A 789 -40.76 13.77 -21.27
CA ASP A 789 -41.35 14.42 -22.44
C ASP A 789 -41.51 13.47 -23.65
N GLU A 790 -40.67 12.44 -23.77
CA GLU A 790 -40.74 11.46 -24.86
C GLU A 790 -42.01 10.59 -24.80
N MET A 791 -42.71 10.55 -23.65
CA MET A 791 -43.99 9.86 -23.52
C MET A 791 -45.04 10.39 -24.52
N GLY A 792 -44.95 11.67 -24.92
CA GLY A 792 -45.84 12.24 -25.93
C GLY A 792 -45.79 11.51 -27.29
N HIS A 793 -44.68 10.83 -27.59
CA HIS A 793 -44.47 10.05 -28.81
C HIS A 793 -44.87 8.58 -28.67
N ILE A 794 -45.36 8.15 -27.50
CA ILE A 794 -45.68 6.75 -27.21
C ILE A 794 -47.18 6.58 -27.02
N GLU A 795 -47.75 5.55 -27.65
CA GLU A 795 -49.09 5.05 -27.38
C GLU A 795 -48.99 3.82 -26.48
N VAL A 796 -49.80 3.78 -25.42
CA VAL A 796 -49.87 2.64 -24.51
C VAL A 796 -51.24 1.99 -24.50
N LYS A 797 -51.27 0.70 -24.15
CA LYS A 797 -52.47 -0.06 -23.81
C LYS A 797 -52.17 -0.96 -22.61
N PRO A 798 -53.14 -1.18 -21.70
CA PRO A 798 -53.06 -2.25 -20.72
C PRO A 798 -52.79 -3.60 -21.41
N LYS A 799 -52.11 -4.51 -20.71
CA LYS A 799 -51.84 -5.86 -21.24
C LYS A 799 -53.13 -6.62 -21.53
#